data_AF-A0A7H8QMN7-F1
#
_entry.id   AF-A0A7H8QMN7-F1
#
_cell.length_a   1.000
_cell.length_b   1.000
_cell.length_c   1.000
_cell.angle_alpha   90.00
_cell.angle_beta   90.00
_cell.angle_gamma   90.00
#
_symmetry.space_group_name_H-M   'P 1'
#
loop_
_entity.id
_entity.type
_entity.pdbx_description
1 polymer ?
#
loop_
_entity_poly.entity_id
_entity_poly.type
_entity_poly.pdbx_seq_one_letter_code
_entity_poly.pdbx_strand_id
1 'polypeptide(L)'
;MGEAGFTAGEHLLILRPFAWPDSWHDDLRRAFPSLQITALELDGRPLEESVPKDILAEATIIAVGGRHLPLPESIPDIKFVHTFSAGTDSFVKQPYITQSNLPLTTSSGIHGPPISEWVLLNWLVSSKRYNRLYEAQKSHEWISREFSQFGVSDHVGKRVGILGYGSIGRQIGRVAVAMGMEVIAYTASPRDTLESRKDHGYIVPGTGDANGSFPIEWHHGTTKEELRHFLSTTKLDHVVISLPLTPATTNLFDREEFDAWSSSFSSSPGTRKGFLTNIARGKVVNTDALIDAVRSEKIGGAALDVTDPEPLPKDHPLWDVEEIQISPHISGFNTAYYTRALDLLKGNIERLEKGKELISSNMACSDVTDIPSPTRNHGIHESPSITDPPRPDTPSSYQPHVAVNTFKDEQPSPSSSIASESSTTSNGLRPGIYVPTLAFFSPEKEDLDPETTTKHAIRMAQAGITGFIVHGTIGEVAHLSRPERKVVTKATRAALDSEGYNHIPIIVGCNAQSTRETVELCFEAQSSGAGYALVLPPFYYKEQCKSECLKVFFTDVADASPIPVLVYSFPAITAGIDSDMMTELGQNHPNIVGCKLTCADTGKLNRIVSAVNRPPETEQRDCSQYGFVCLGGSADFLIQVLAGGGSGAVCGLANITPKACVKLFDLWTNGKFQEASSLQAAVARGDWLVTKSGIVGMKSLLQHFFGYGGFARKPLPRLSKQEEIVLREKFQELINIESRLQ
;
A
#
# COMPACT_ATOMS: atom_id res chain seq x y z
N MET A 1 23.76 13.88 32.56
CA MET A 1 24.38 12.62 32.07
C MET A 1 23.41 12.00 31.09
N GLY A 2 23.68 11.84 29.79
CA GLY A 2 24.85 12.20 29.00
C GLY A 2 24.42 12.51 27.56
N GLU A 3 25.09 13.47 26.95
CA GLU A 3 25.18 13.61 25.50
C GLU A 3 25.94 12.38 24.98
N ALA A 4 25.32 11.61 24.11
CA ALA A 4 25.99 10.62 23.28
C ALA A 4 25.67 10.94 21.82
N GLY A 5 26.30 12.01 21.31
CA GLY A 5 26.46 12.21 19.88
C GLY A 5 27.81 11.66 19.47
N PHE A 6 27.91 10.35 19.21
CA PHE A 6 29.11 9.74 18.66
C PHE A 6 28.95 9.56 17.15
N THR A 7 29.52 10.48 16.36
CA THR A 7 29.81 10.23 14.93
C THR A 7 31.04 10.99 14.39
N ALA A 8 31.80 11.70 15.23
CA ALA A 8 33.09 12.23 14.78
C ALA A 8 34.12 11.09 14.77
N GLY A 9 34.42 10.53 13.59
CA GLY A 9 35.49 9.54 13.38
C GLY A 9 35.06 8.12 13.01
N GLU A 10 33.79 7.88 12.74
CA GLU A 10 33.31 6.56 12.28
C GLU A 10 33.47 6.39 10.77
N HIS A 11 33.79 5.17 10.32
CA HIS A 11 34.03 4.85 8.92
C HIS A 11 33.19 3.66 8.46
N LEU A 12 32.27 3.91 7.54
CA LEU A 12 31.51 2.91 6.81
C LEU A 12 32.24 2.53 5.52
N LEU A 13 32.70 1.26 5.47
CA LEU A 13 33.24 0.64 4.29
C LEU A 13 32.18 -0.23 3.60
N ILE A 14 31.82 0.13 2.37
CA ILE A 14 30.84 -0.58 1.55
C ILE A 14 31.58 -1.40 0.50
N LEU A 15 31.46 -2.72 0.59
CA LEU A 15 32.07 -3.69 -0.31
C LEU A 15 31.01 -4.29 -1.22
N ARG A 16 30.92 -3.76 -2.43
CA ARG A 16 29.80 -3.98 -3.36
C ARG A 16 30.20 -4.92 -4.51
N PRO A 17 29.34 -5.87 -4.92
CA PRO A 17 29.65 -6.82 -5.98
C PRO A 17 29.52 -6.24 -7.39
N PHE A 18 29.00 -5.02 -7.52
CA PHE A 18 28.89 -4.27 -8.78
C PHE A 18 28.83 -2.76 -8.47
N ALA A 19 29.02 -1.93 -9.50
CA ALA A 19 28.85 -0.49 -9.41
C ALA A 19 27.40 -0.08 -9.06
N TRP A 20 27.24 0.49 -7.86
CA TRP A 20 25.98 1.10 -7.40
C TRP A 20 25.72 2.48 -8.02
N PRO A 21 24.44 2.86 -8.23
CA PRO A 21 24.04 4.22 -8.62
C PRO A 21 24.49 5.28 -7.61
N ASP A 22 24.84 6.48 -8.09
CA ASP A 22 25.25 7.62 -7.25
C ASP A 22 24.18 8.00 -6.22
N SER A 23 22.90 7.88 -6.58
CA SER A 23 21.78 8.17 -5.69
C SER A 23 21.81 7.39 -4.38
N TRP A 24 22.32 6.15 -4.38
CA TRP A 24 22.40 5.35 -3.15
C TRP A 24 23.50 5.85 -2.21
N HIS A 25 24.62 6.33 -2.77
CA HIS A 25 25.70 6.94 -1.98
C HIS A 25 25.26 8.30 -1.42
N ASP A 26 24.59 9.10 -2.24
CA ASP A 26 24.08 10.42 -1.83
C ASP A 26 23.04 10.30 -0.72
N ASP A 27 22.17 9.29 -0.79
CA ASP A 27 21.19 9.03 0.26
C ASP A 27 21.85 8.61 1.59
N LEU A 28 22.92 7.82 1.56
CA LEU A 28 23.69 7.48 2.77
C LEU A 28 24.43 8.69 3.35
N ARG A 29 25.11 9.49 2.50
CA ARG A 29 25.79 10.72 2.94
C ARG A 29 24.81 11.74 3.51
N ARG A 30 23.61 11.84 2.94
CA ARG A 30 22.55 12.73 3.45
C ARG A 30 22.00 12.25 4.79
N ALA A 31 21.84 10.93 4.96
CA ALA A 31 21.37 10.34 6.21
C ALA A 31 22.40 10.46 7.34
N PHE A 32 23.70 10.30 7.02
CA PHE A 32 24.79 10.33 8.00
C PHE A 32 25.93 11.28 7.56
N PRO A 33 25.76 12.60 7.67
CA PRO A 33 26.74 13.58 7.16
C PRO A 33 28.12 13.54 7.82
N SER A 34 28.19 13.02 9.05
CA SER A 34 29.42 12.88 9.85
C SER A 34 30.14 11.55 9.67
N LEU A 35 29.50 10.57 9.01
CA LEU A 35 30.06 9.25 8.75
C LEU A 35 30.97 9.33 7.52
N GLN A 36 32.23 8.91 7.66
CA GLN A 36 33.09 8.71 6.50
C GLN A 36 32.58 7.49 5.73
N ILE A 37 32.42 7.61 4.41
CA ILE A 37 31.90 6.52 3.58
C ILE A 37 32.88 6.24 2.45
N THR A 38 33.42 5.02 2.42
CA THR A 38 34.23 4.50 1.32
C THR A 38 33.48 3.34 0.67
N ALA A 39 33.38 3.34 -0.66
CA ALA A 39 32.76 2.24 -1.40
C ALA A 39 33.75 1.64 -2.40
N LEU A 40 33.98 0.33 -2.30
CA LEU A 40 34.88 -0.42 -3.17
C LEU A 40 34.15 -1.59 -3.83
N GLU A 41 34.52 -1.89 -5.06
CA GLU A 41 33.99 -3.03 -5.79
C GLU A 41 34.77 -4.31 -5.45
N LEU A 42 34.06 -5.42 -5.29
CA LEU A 42 34.64 -6.73 -5.00
C LEU A 42 34.95 -7.49 -6.29
N ASP A 43 36.11 -8.14 -6.33
CA ASP A 43 36.51 -9.02 -7.44
C ASP A 43 36.36 -10.53 -7.12
N GLY A 44 35.83 -10.84 -5.92
CA GLY A 44 35.57 -12.19 -5.45
C GLY A 44 36.72 -12.85 -4.68
N ARG A 45 37.89 -12.21 -4.56
CA ARG A 45 38.98 -12.68 -3.70
C ARG A 45 38.72 -12.36 -2.21
N PRO A 46 39.49 -12.95 -1.26
CA PRO A 46 39.44 -12.57 0.14
C PRO A 46 39.62 -11.05 0.35
N LEU A 47 39.02 -10.51 1.41
CA LEU A 47 38.97 -9.05 1.60
C LEU A 47 40.36 -8.47 1.83
N GLU A 48 41.24 -9.18 2.53
CA GLU A 48 42.61 -8.78 2.86
C GLU A 48 43.54 -8.73 1.62
N GLU A 49 43.13 -9.38 0.52
CA GLU A 49 43.83 -9.33 -0.76
C GLU A 49 43.30 -8.23 -1.68
N SER A 50 42.07 -7.76 -1.43
CA SER A 50 41.29 -6.93 -2.35
C SER A 50 41.08 -5.51 -1.85
N VAL A 51 41.18 -5.31 -0.53
CA VAL A 51 40.97 -4.03 0.13
C VAL A 51 42.28 -3.57 0.77
N PRO A 52 42.69 -2.29 0.58
CA PRO A 52 43.86 -1.75 1.27
C PRO A 52 43.79 -1.92 2.79
N LYS A 53 44.92 -2.32 3.40
CA LYS A 53 45.00 -2.70 4.82
C LYS A 53 44.65 -1.55 5.77
N ASP A 54 45.06 -0.34 5.40
CA ASP A 54 44.73 0.91 6.11
C ASP A 54 43.21 1.16 6.12
N ILE A 55 42.55 0.99 4.97
CA ILE A 55 41.09 1.16 4.85
C ILE A 55 40.32 0.11 5.67
N LEU A 56 40.77 -1.15 5.67
CA LEU A 56 40.16 -2.18 6.53
C LEU A 56 40.36 -1.87 8.02
N ALA A 57 41.57 -1.44 8.40
CA ALA A 57 41.90 -1.17 9.79
C ALA A 57 41.12 0.02 10.37
N GLU A 58 40.84 1.05 9.55
CA GLU A 58 40.06 2.24 9.92
C GLU A 58 38.54 1.98 9.95
N ALA A 59 38.06 0.92 9.31
CA ALA A 59 36.63 0.67 9.17
C ALA A 59 35.98 0.30 10.52
N THR A 60 35.03 1.12 10.97
CA THR A 60 34.22 0.83 12.17
C THR A 60 32.91 0.13 11.82
N ILE A 61 32.47 0.20 10.55
CA ILE A 61 31.31 -0.52 10.02
C ILE A 61 31.65 -1.06 8.63
N ILE A 62 31.38 -2.34 8.38
CA ILE A 62 31.58 -2.94 7.04
C ILE A 62 30.24 -3.47 6.52
N ALA A 63 29.84 -3.05 5.33
CA ALA A 63 28.69 -3.60 4.62
C ALA A 63 29.17 -4.40 3.40
N VAL A 64 28.96 -5.72 3.39
CA VAL A 64 29.55 -6.65 2.43
C VAL A 64 28.51 -7.40 1.60
N GLY A 65 28.68 -7.36 0.28
CA GLY A 65 27.86 -8.11 -0.69
C GLY A 65 28.54 -9.35 -1.28
N GLY A 66 29.68 -9.76 -0.73
CA GLY A 66 30.47 -10.92 -1.14
C GLY A 66 30.32 -12.14 -0.22
N ARG A 67 31.09 -13.19 -0.51
CA ARG A 67 31.11 -14.46 0.26
C ARG A 67 32.19 -14.51 1.35
N HIS A 68 33.03 -13.48 1.46
CA HIS A 68 34.13 -13.42 2.42
C HIS A 68 33.84 -12.35 3.47
N LEU A 69 33.97 -12.73 4.74
CA LEU A 69 34.01 -11.80 5.88
C LEU A 69 35.47 -11.42 6.18
N PRO A 70 35.71 -10.24 6.77
CA PRO A 70 37.05 -9.82 7.16
C PRO A 70 37.62 -10.70 8.27
N LEU A 71 38.95 -10.87 8.29
CA LEU A 71 39.68 -11.47 9.40
C LEU A 71 39.64 -10.55 10.62
N PRO A 72 39.31 -11.04 11.83
CA PRO A 72 39.19 -10.23 13.04
C PRO A 72 40.40 -9.32 13.32
N GLU A 73 41.62 -9.81 13.06
CA GLU A 73 42.86 -9.07 13.26
C GLU A 73 43.06 -7.89 12.29
N SER A 74 42.30 -7.84 11.20
CA SER A 74 42.40 -6.79 10.17
C SER A 74 41.44 -5.62 10.40
N ILE A 75 40.56 -5.72 11.41
CA ILE A 75 39.47 -4.76 11.67
C ILE A 75 39.37 -4.43 13.18
N PRO A 76 40.42 -3.86 13.79
CA PRO A 76 40.55 -3.73 15.23
C PRO A 76 39.46 -2.86 15.91
N ASP A 77 38.89 -1.89 15.18
CA ASP A 77 37.91 -0.92 15.69
C ASP A 77 36.47 -1.20 15.22
N ILE A 78 36.20 -2.41 14.69
CA ILE A 78 34.90 -2.77 14.14
C ILE A 78 33.79 -2.79 15.19
N LYS A 79 32.65 -2.17 14.86
CA LYS A 79 31.43 -2.20 15.67
C LYS A 79 30.46 -3.26 15.18
N PHE A 80 30.27 -3.39 13.88
CA PHE A 80 29.55 -4.50 13.28
C PHE A 80 29.86 -4.68 11.80
N VAL A 81 29.67 -5.91 11.32
CA VAL A 81 29.63 -6.24 9.90
C VAL A 81 28.17 -6.50 9.48
N HIS A 82 27.75 -5.95 8.34
CA HIS A 82 26.45 -6.17 7.74
C HIS A 82 26.60 -6.94 6.43
N THR A 83 25.87 -8.02 6.27
CA THR A 83 25.82 -8.77 4.99
C THR A 83 24.53 -8.44 4.25
N PHE A 84 24.62 -8.25 2.92
CA PHE A 84 23.44 -8.03 2.08
C PHE A 84 22.64 -9.32 1.80
N SER A 85 23.03 -10.45 2.40
CA SER A 85 22.32 -11.73 2.36
C SER A 85 21.44 -11.88 3.60
N ALA A 86 20.32 -12.61 3.50
CA ALA A 86 19.55 -13.03 4.67
C ALA A 86 20.16 -14.27 5.36
N GLY A 87 20.74 -15.20 4.58
CA GLY A 87 21.33 -16.44 5.09
C GLY A 87 22.81 -16.31 5.45
N THR A 88 23.24 -17.09 6.45
CA THR A 88 24.62 -17.07 6.98
C THR A 88 25.40 -18.36 6.72
N ASP A 89 24.82 -19.33 6.01
CA ASP A 89 25.39 -20.67 5.82
C ASP A 89 26.82 -20.65 5.27
N SER A 90 27.13 -19.71 4.38
CA SER A 90 28.47 -19.56 3.78
C SER A 90 29.51 -18.95 4.72
N PHE A 91 29.09 -18.36 5.84
CA PHE A 91 29.94 -17.61 6.77
C PHE A 91 30.27 -18.39 8.04
N VAL A 92 29.48 -19.40 8.40
CA VAL A 92 29.55 -20.06 9.72
C VAL A 92 30.94 -20.64 10.07
N LYS A 93 31.74 -21.04 9.07
CA LYS A 93 33.10 -21.59 9.28
C LYS A 93 34.22 -20.56 9.21
N GLN A 94 33.92 -19.30 8.90
CA GLN A 94 34.93 -18.27 8.67
C GLN A 94 35.51 -17.75 10.00
N PRO A 95 36.78 -17.35 10.05
CA PRO A 95 37.44 -16.84 11.27
C PRO A 95 36.67 -15.74 11.99
N TYR A 96 35.99 -14.85 11.23
CA TYR A 96 35.12 -13.83 11.80
C TYR A 96 34.09 -14.41 12.79
N ILE A 97 33.49 -15.56 12.47
CA ILE A 97 32.49 -16.23 13.30
C ILE A 97 33.14 -17.16 14.33
N THR A 98 34.15 -17.92 13.93
CA THR A 98 34.72 -19.00 14.77
C THR A 98 35.79 -18.53 15.76
N GLN A 99 36.35 -17.34 15.57
CA GLN A 99 37.47 -16.81 16.37
C GLN A 99 37.18 -15.46 17.02
N SER A 100 35.97 -14.92 16.86
CA SER A 100 35.57 -13.63 17.44
C SER A 100 34.13 -13.66 17.96
N ASN A 101 33.75 -12.65 18.75
CA ASN A 101 32.37 -12.38 19.14
C ASN A 101 31.89 -11.04 18.55
N LEU A 102 32.42 -10.65 17.40
CA LEU A 102 32.11 -9.39 16.74
C LEU A 102 30.68 -9.42 16.17
N PRO A 103 29.88 -8.34 16.28
CA PRO A 103 28.51 -8.35 15.81
C PRO A 103 28.40 -8.55 14.29
N LEU A 104 27.59 -9.53 13.86
CA LEU A 104 27.17 -9.72 12.47
C LEU A 104 25.68 -9.41 12.36
N THR A 105 25.31 -8.62 11.36
CA THR A 105 23.91 -8.37 10.98
C THR A 105 23.68 -8.80 9.54
N THR A 106 22.43 -9.12 9.20
CA THR A 106 22.06 -9.64 7.87
C THR A 106 20.91 -8.84 7.28
N SER A 107 20.64 -9.05 5.99
CA SER A 107 19.46 -8.55 5.31
C SER A 107 18.21 -9.41 5.52
N SER A 108 18.10 -10.07 6.68
CA SER A 108 16.92 -10.86 7.01
C SER A 108 15.68 -9.96 7.10
N GLY A 109 14.60 -10.41 6.45
CA GLY A 109 13.28 -9.76 6.46
C GLY A 109 12.94 -8.89 5.24
N ILE A 110 13.91 -8.57 4.37
CA ILE A 110 13.62 -7.81 3.14
C ILE A 110 12.98 -8.67 2.02
N HIS A 111 13.06 -10.00 2.14
CA HIS A 111 12.63 -10.97 1.12
C HIS A 111 11.17 -11.41 1.23
N GLY A 112 10.45 -11.04 2.29
CA GLY A 112 9.06 -11.46 2.49
C GLY A 112 8.17 -11.22 1.26
N PRO A 113 8.13 -10.00 0.70
CA PRO A 113 7.27 -9.70 -0.45
C PRO A 113 7.56 -10.55 -1.70
N PRO A 114 8.78 -10.52 -2.31
CA PRO A 114 9.02 -11.26 -3.56
C PRO A 114 8.86 -12.78 -3.39
N ILE A 115 9.27 -13.34 -2.25
CA ILE A 115 9.12 -14.78 -2.01
C ILE A 115 7.65 -15.16 -1.85
N SER A 116 6.84 -14.34 -1.16
CA SER A 116 5.40 -14.62 -1.05
C SER A 116 4.69 -14.60 -2.40
N GLU A 117 5.03 -13.66 -3.27
CA GLU A 117 4.50 -13.60 -4.63
C GLU A 117 4.87 -14.86 -5.42
N TRP A 118 6.13 -15.31 -5.33
CA TRP A 118 6.59 -16.53 -5.98
C TRP A 118 5.87 -17.79 -5.46
N VAL A 119 5.69 -17.92 -4.14
CA VAL A 119 4.98 -19.06 -3.52
C VAL A 119 3.55 -19.16 -4.03
N LEU A 120 2.81 -18.04 -4.02
CA LEU A 120 1.41 -18.02 -4.44
C LEU A 120 1.26 -18.18 -5.96
N LEU A 121 2.16 -17.57 -6.75
CA LEU A 121 2.21 -17.72 -8.20
C LEU A 121 2.27 -19.19 -8.59
N ASN A 122 3.21 -19.93 -8.02
CA ASN A 122 3.45 -21.32 -8.39
C ASN A 122 2.27 -22.24 -8.02
N TRP A 123 1.66 -22.01 -6.86
CA TRP A 123 0.46 -22.75 -6.50
C TRP A 123 -0.73 -22.41 -7.41
N LEU A 124 -0.90 -21.15 -7.82
CA LEU A 124 -1.91 -20.73 -8.80
C LEU A 124 -1.66 -21.36 -10.18
N VAL A 125 -0.40 -21.39 -10.64
CA VAL A 125 -0.03 -22.04 -11.91
C VAL A 125 -0.43 -23.52 -11.87
N SER A 126 -0.22 -24.19 -10.74
CA SER A 126 -0.64 -25.58 -10.52
C SER A 126 -2.18 -25.72 -10.49
N SER A 127 -2.87 -24.97 -9.63
CA SER A 127 -4.32 -25.11 -9.40
C SER A 127 -5.19 -24.66 -10.57
N LYS A 128 -4.67 -23.75 -11.40
CA LYS A 128 -5.31 -23.29 -12.64
C LYS A 128 -4.76 -23.98 -13.87
N ARG A 129 -3.85 -24.97 -13.72
CA ARG A 129 -3.25 -25.72 -14.83
C ARG A 129 -2.67 -24.80 -15.92
N TYR A 130 -2.07 -23.68 -15.50
CA TYR A 130 -1.66 -22.61 -16.42
C TYR A 130 -0.62 -23.09 -17.44
N ASN A 131 0.31 -23.97 -17.05
CA ASN A 131 1.30 -24.53 -17.97
C ASN A 131 0.65 -25.30 -19.14
N ARG A 132 -0.49 -25.99 -18.90
CA ARG A 132 -1.23 -26.65 -19.97
C ARG A 132 -1.88 -25.63 -20.91
N LEU A 133 -2.46 -24.56 -20.37
CA LEU A 133 -2.97 -23.45 -21.18
C LEU A 133 -1.87 -22.79 -22.01
N TYR A 134 -0.69 -22.64 -21.42
CA TYR A 134 0.47 -22.04 -22.08
C TYR A 134 1.00 -22.91 -23.22
N GLU A 135 1.13 -24.22 -23.01
CA GLU A 135 1.54 -25.13 -24.10
C GLU A 135 0.48 -25.24 -25.19
N ALA A 136 -0.82 -25.29 -24.84
CA ALA A 136 -1.90 -25.22 -25.82
C ALA A 136 -1.87 -23.92 -26.63
N GLN A 137 -1.58 -22.78 -25.97
CA GLN A 137 -1.39 -21.51 -26.66
C GLN A 137 -0.20 -21.57 -27.64
N LYS A 138 0.91 -22.23 -27.27
CA LYS A 138 2.08 -22.39 -28.16
C LYS A 138 1.80 -23.34 -29.32
N SER A 139 1.02 -24.41 -29.11
CA SER A 139 0.60 -25.32 -30.17
C SER A 139 -0.58 -24.79 -31.00
N HIS A 140 -1.10 -23.61 -30.66
CA HIS A 140 -2.29 -23.00 -31.27
C HIS A 140 -3.55 -23.88 -31.13
N GLU A 141 -3.64 -24.67 -30.06
CA GLU A 141 -4.75 -25.57 -29.77
C GLU A 141 -5.77 -24.93 -28.83
N TRP A 142 -7.05 -25.04 -29.18
CA TRP A 142 -8.16 -24.52 -28.37
C TRP A 142 -8.74 -25.61 -27.47
N ILE A 143 -8.13 -25.84 -26.30
CA ILE A 143 -8.42 -26.97 -25.41
C ILE A 143 -9.68 -26.83 -24.53
N SER A 144 -10.70 -26.08 -24.95
CA SER A 144 -11.86 -25.70 -24.11
C SER A 144 -12.63 -26.86 -23.43
N ARG A 145 -12.90 -27.96 -24.15
CA ARG A 145 -13.63 -29.12 -23.58
C ARG A 145 -12.75 -30.00 -22.69
N GLU A 146 -11.51 -30.22 -23.11
CA GLU A 146 -10.51 -31.00 -22.36
C GLU A 146 -10.10 -30.28 -21.07
N PHE A 147 -10.05 -28.94 -21.10
CA PHE A 147 -9.68 -28.13 -19.95
C PHE A 147 -10.64 -28.29 -18.76
N SER A 148 -11.92 -28.51 -19.04
CA SER A 148 -12.93 -28.80 -18.00
C SER A 148 -12.67 -30.11 -17.25
N GLN A 149 -11.85 -31.00 -17.81
CA GLN A 149 -11.51 -32.31 -17.23
C GLN A 149 -10.25 -32.27 -16.36
N PHE A 150 -9.45 -31.18 -16.39
CA PHE A 150 -8.16 -31.10 -15.68
C PHE A 150 -8.24 -30.69 -14.19
N GLY A 151 -9.45 -30.64 -13.63
CA GLY A 151 -9.64 -30.48 -12.17
C GLY A 151 -9.12 -29.16 -11.61
N VAL A 152 -9.47 -28.03 -12.23
CA VAL A 152 -9.10 -26.70 -11.73
C VAL A 152 -9.79 -26.40 -10.39
N SER A 153 -9.10 -25.69 -9.50
CA SER A 153 -9.67 -25.27 -8.22
C SER A 153 -9.28 -23.84 -7.85
N ASP A 154 -10.08 -23.17 -7.02
CA ASP A 154 -9.67 -21.95 -6.31
C ASP A 154 -9.05 -22.31 -4.95
N HIS A 155 -8.63 -21.29 -4.20
CA HIS A 155 -7.94 -21.46 -2.92
C HIS A 155 -8.78 -21.03 -1.71
N VAL A 156 -10.03 -20.61 -1.88
CA VAL A 156 -10.85 -20.13 -0.76
C VAL A 156 -11.13 -21.30 0.19
N GLY A 157 -10.89 -21.10 1.49
CA GLY A 157 -11.02 -22.14 2.51
C GLY A 157 -9.95 -23.25 2.44
N LYS A 158 -8.91 -23.10 1.61
CA LYS A 158 -7.76 -24.02 1.65
C LYS A 158 -6.86 -23.74 2.84
N ARG A 159 -6.27 -24.80 3.41
CA ARG A 159 -5.39 -24.76 4.58
C ARG A 159 -3.93 -24.72 4.13
N VAL A 160 -3.20 -23.70 4.56
CA VAL A 160 -1.79 -23.49 4.25
C VAL A 160 -0.96 -23.66 5.51
N GLY A 161 -0.16 -24.72 5.54
CA GLY A 161 0.79 -25.00 6.61
C GLY A 161 2.13 -24.36 6.30
N ILE A 162 2.57 -23.43 7.14
CA ILE A 162 3.82 -22.69 6.98
C ILE A 162 4.82 -23.18 8.03
N LEU A 163 5.78 -23.98 7.58
CA LEU A 163 6.88 -24.49 8.40
C LEU A 163 7.98 -23.44 8.43
N GLY A 164 8.16 -22.81 9.60
CA GLY A 164 9.01 -21.64 9.76
C GLY A 164 8.22 -20.35 9.59
N TYR A 165 7.45 -19.97 10.61
CA TYR A 165 6.67 -18.72 10.63
C TYR A 165 7.50 -17.49 11.05
N GLY A 166 8.65 -17.31 10.39
CA GLY A 166 9.51 -16.12 10.48
C GLY A 166 9.06 -15.01 9.52
N SER A 167 9.92 -14.00 9.27
CA SER A 167 9.57 -12.84 8.44
C SER A 167 8.98 -13.20 7.05
N ILE A 168 9.56 -14.21 6.37
CA ILE A 168 9.03 -14.71 5.09
C ILE A 168 7.68 -15.40 5.29
N GLY A 169 7.60 -16.39 6.19
CA GLY A 169 6.37 -17.13 6.48
C GLY A 169 5.20 -16.24 6.91
N ARG A 170 5.48 -15.16 7.65
CA ARG A 170 4.49 -14.16 8.05
C ARG A 170 3.90 -13.41 6.88
N GLN A 171 4.73 -13.01 5.93
CA GLN A 171 4.24 -12.34 4.72
C GLN A 171 3.46 -13.30 3.83
N ILE A 172 3.87 -14.58 3.75
CA ILE A 172 3.10 -15.63 3.06
C ILE A 172 1.73 -15.80 3.73
N GLY A 173 1.69 -15.86 5.08
CA GLY A 173 0.45 -15.94 5.84
C GLY A 173 -0.49 -14.77 5.57
N ARG A 174 0.02 -13.53 5.56
CA ARG A 174 -0.75 -12.33 5.21
C ARG A 174 -1.41 -12.45 3.83
N VAL A 175 -0.63 -12.83 2.81
CA VAL A 175 -1.15 -12.95 1.43
C VAL A 175 -2.14 -14.11 1.32
N ALA A 176 -1.88 -15.22 2.01
CA ALA A 176 -2.79 -16.36 2.02
C ALA A 176 -4.16 -15.99 2.61
N VAL A 177 -4.20 -15.30 3.75
CA VAL A 177 -5.45 -14.81 4.35
C VAL A 177 -6.18 -13.85 3.41
N ALA A 178 -5.46 -12.96 2.72
CA ALA A 178 -6.06 -12.03 1.77
C ALA A 178 -6.74 -12.74 0.57
N MET A 179 -6.33 -13.96 0.26
CA MET A 179 -6.95 -14.82 -0.77
C MET A 179 -8.02 -15.79 -0.21
N GLY A 180 -8.40 -15.63 1.07
CA GLY A 180 -9.45 -16.42 1.72
C GLY A 180 -8.99 -17.80 2.21
N MET A 181 -7.69 -18.03 2.39
CA MET A 181 -7.13 -19.27 2.94
C MET A 181 -7.03 -19.24 4.47
N GLU A 182 -6.97 -20.43 5.06
CA GLU A 182 -6.70 -20.65 6.48
C GLU A 182 -5.21 -20.91 6.68
N VAL A 183 -4.55 -20.09 7.52
CA VAL A 183 -3.10 -20.19 7.76
C VAL A 183 -2.82 -20.97 9.04
N ILE A 184 -1.86 -21.88 8.99
CA ILE A 184 -1.45 -22.70 10.12
C ILE A 184 0.06 -22.63 10.24
N ALA A 185 0.53 -22.17 11.40
CA ALA A 185 1.96 -22.00 11.65
C ALA A 185 2.54 -23.26 12.30
N TYR A 186 3.73 -23.68 11.83
CA TYR A 186 4.52 -24.72 12.47
C TYR A 186 5.90 -24.16 12.83
N THR A 187 6.24 -24.17 14.13
CA THR A 187 7.48 -23.58 14.66
C THR A 187 8.33 -24.59 15.45
N ALA A 188 9.62 -24.32 15.63
CA ALA A 188 10.49 -25.23 16.40
C ALA A 188 10.12 -25.29 17.89
N SER A 189 9.61 -24.19 18.45
CA SER A 189 9.24 -24.06 19.86
C SER A 189 7.78 -23.61 19.99
N PRO A 190 7.10 -23.90 21.11
CA PRO A 190 5.73 -23.47 21.35
C PRO A 190 5.58 -21.94 21.33
N ARG A 191 4.39 -21.49 20.90
CA ARG A 191 4.03 -20.07 20.72
C ARG A 191 2.68 -19.78 21.38
N ASP A 192 2.60 -20.13 22.66
CA ASP A 192 1.34 -20.20 23.40
C ASP A 192 0.79 -18.82 23.81
N THR A 193 1.66 -17.80 23.86
CA THR A 193 1.30 -16.44 24.27
C THR A 193 1.36 -15.46 23.10
N LEU A 194 0.57 -14.38 23.14
CA LEU A 194 0.64 -13.30 22.16
C LEU A 194 2.05 -12.70 22.05
N GLU A 195 2.76 -12.58 23.18
CA GLU A 195 4.13 -12.06 23.17
C GLU A 195 5.07 -13.02 22.44
N SER A 196 4.99 -14.32 22.72
CA SER A 196 5.81 -15.31 22.02
C SER A 196 5.58 -15.34 20.51
N ARG A 197 4.42 -14.88 20.02
CA ARG A 197 4.06 -14.82 18.59
C ARG A 197 4.54 -13.56 17.89
N LYS A 198 5.03 -12.55 18.61
CA LYS A 198 5.52 -11.32 18.00
C LYS A 198 6.81 -11.56 17.22
N ASP A 199 6.97 -10.81 16.14
CA ASP A 199 8.24 -10.70 15.43
C ASP A 199 8.95 -9.40 15.85
N HIS A 200 10.23 -9.51 16.16
CA HIS A 200 11.09 -8.38 16.51
C HIS A 200 12.11 -8.07 15.39
N GLY A 201 12.11 -8.86 14.32
CA GLY A 201 12.94 -8.64 13.15
C GLY A 201 12.49 -7.45 12.29
N TYR A 202 13.28 -7.16 11.27
CA TYR A 202 12.87 -6.21 10.25
C TYR A 202 11.74 -6.80 9.39
N ILE A 203 10.74 -5.97 9.12
CA ILE A 203 9.63 -6.28 8.22
C ILE A 203 9.48 -5.11 7.27
N VAL A 204 9.36 -5.40 5.97
CA VAL A 204 9.10 -4.36 4.97
C VAL A 204 7.78 -3.65 5.33
N PRO A 205 7.73 -2.30 5.39
CA PRO A 205 6.53 -1.58 5.80
C PRO A 205 5.27 -2.00 5.02
N GLY A 206 4.16 -2.22 5.72
CA GLY A 206 2.88 -2.66 5.14
C GLY A 206 2.76 -4.16 4.84
N THR A 207 3.77 -4.95 5.21
CA THR A 207 3.86 -6.40 4.95
C THR A 207 4.03 -7.18 6.25
N GLY A 208 4.06 -8.51 6.16
CA GLY A 208 4.28 -9.41 7.28
C GLY A 208 3.11 -9.50 8.25
N ASP A 209 3.41 -10.00 9.45
CA ASP A 209 2.45 -10.28 10.51
C ASP A 209 3.13 -10.06 11.85
N ALA A 210 3.43 -8.80 12.18
CA ALA A 210 4.24 -8.46 13.36
C ALA A 210 3.70 -9.04 14.67
N ASN A 211 2.38 -9.24 14.77
CA ASN A 211 1.71 -9.75 15.97
C ASN A 211 1.46 -11.26 15.94
N GLY A 212 1.72 -11.96 14.82
CA GLY A 212 1.39 -13.38 14.68
C GLY A 212 -0.11 -13.65 14.75
N SER A 213 -0.90 -12.79 14.12
CA SER A 213 -2.36 -12.74 14.21
C SER A 213 -3.08 -13.51 13.11
N PHE A 214 -2.41 -13.83 12.00
CA PHE A 214 -3.04 -14.53 10.87
C PHE A 214 -3.20 -16.04 11.06
N PRO A 215 -2.29 -16.79 11.70
CA PRO A 215 -2.48 -18.22 11.85
C PRO A 215 -3.66 -18.52 12.77
N ILE A 216 -4.59 -19.35 12.29
CA ILE A 216 -5.73 -19.82 13.08
C ILE A 216 -5.31 -20.91 14.08
N GLU A 217 -4.19 -21.59 13.80
CA GLU A 217 -3.60 -22.63 14.63
C GLU A 217 -2.07 -22.48 14.66
N TRP A 218 -1.48 -22.81 15.81
CA TRP A 218 -0.04 -22.83 16.04
C TRP A 218 0.37 -24.21 16.52
N HIS A 219 1.21 -24.87 15.73
CA HIS A 219 1.81 -26.16 16.01
C HIS A 219 3.31 -26.00 16.22
N HIS A 220 3.93 -26.95 16.89
CA HIS A 220 5.37 -26.93 17.09
C HIS A 220 5.97 -28.33 17.14
N GLY A 221 7.26 -28.40 16.85
CA GLY A 221 8.04 -29.64 16.96
C GLY A 221 9.35 -29.56 16.19
N THR A 222 10.27 -30.45 16.55
CA THR A 222 11.59 -30.59 15.90
C THR A 222 11.89 -32.02 15.45
N THR A 223 11.00 -32.97 15.79
CA THR A 223 11.13 -34.39 15.42
C THR A 223 10.27 -34.72 14.21
N LYS A 224 10.61 -35.82 13.52
CA LYS A 224 9.81 -36.35 12.40
C LYS A 224 8.46 -36.88 12.88
N GLU A 225 8.39 -37.45 14.07
CA GLU A 225 7.15 -37.94 14.68
C GLU A 225 6.12 -36.81 14.85
N GLU A 226 6.54 -35.67 15.40
CA GLU A 226 5.70 -34.48 15.57
C GLU A 226 5.25 -33.93 14.22
N LEU A 227 6.16 -33.87 13.24
CA LEU A 227 5.81 -33.43 11.89
C LEU A 227 4.79 -34.35 11.23
N ARG A 228 4.95 -35.67 11.31
CA ARG A 228 3.99 -36.66 10.78
C ARG A 228 2.63 -36.53 11.44
N HIS A 229 2.59 -36.30 12.75
CA HIS A 229 1.34 -36.02 13.46
C HIS A 229 0.65 -34.75 12.94
N PHE A 230 1.41 -33.67 12.78
CA PHE A 230 0.91 -32.42 12.20
C PHE A 230 0.36 -32.62 10.78
N LEU A 231 1.13 -33.26 9.90
CA LEU A 231 0.73 -33.48 8.50
C LEU A 231 -0.52 -34.35 8.36
N SER A 232 -0.65 -35.40 9.17
CA SER A 232 -1.78 -36.34 9.10
C SER A 232 -3.08 -35.80 9.69
N THR A 233 -3.01 -34.90 10.67
CA THR A 233 -4.19 -34.38 11.39
C THR A 233 -4.74 -33.08 10.80
N THR A 234 -3.89 -32.28 10.16
CA THR A 234 -4.21 -30.89 9.81
C THR A 234 -4.83 -30.73 8.42
N LYS A 235 -4.81 -31.75 7.55
CA LYS A 235 -5.43 -31.71 6.20
C LYS A 235 -4.96 -30.49 5.37
N LEU A 236 -3.65 -30.32 5.28
CA LEU A 236 -3.01 -29.16 4.65
C LEU A 236 -3.03 -29.27 3.13
N ASP A 237 -3.58 -28.28 2.44
CA ASP A 237 -3.61 -28.26 0.97
C ASP A 237 -2.33 -27.73 0.36
N HIS A 238 -1.62 -26.92 1.13
CA HIS A 238 -0.32 -26.38 0.77
C HIS A 238 0.58 -26.44 1.98
N VAL A 239 1.76 -27.02 1.81
CA VAL A 239 2.84 -26.98 2.80
C VAL A 239 3.94 -26.10 2.24
N VAL A 240 4.28 -25.04 2.95
CA VAL A 240 5.35 -24.12 2.61
C VAL A 240 6.51 -24.29 3.59
N ILE A 241 7.70 -24.58 3.08
CA ILE A 241 8.91 -24.79 3.87
C ILE A 241 9.78 -23.54 3.80
N SER A 242 9.92 -22.86 4.93
CA SER A 242 10.77 -21.68 5.16
C SER A 242 11.70 -21.87 6.36
N LEU A 243 12.23 -23.09 6.53
CA LEU A 243 13.08 -23.49 7.66
C LEU A 243 14.57 -23.23 7.37
N PRO A 244 15.41 -22.94 8.39
CA PRO A 244 16.86 -23.02 8.22
C PRO A 244 17.29 -24.48 7.99
N LEU A 245 18.43 -24.68 7.31
CA LEU A 245 19.03 -26.00 7.18
C LEU A 245 19.91 -26.31 8.38
N THR A 246 19.54 -27.34 9.12
CA THR A 246 20.25 -27.85 10.29
C THR A 246 20.30 -29.37 10.21
N PRO A 247 21.07 -30.06 11.06
CA PRO A 247 21.00 -31.52 11.14
C PRO A 247 19.58 -32.04 11.38
N ALA A 248 18.76 -31.32 12.16
CA ALA A 248 17.38 -31.72 12.46
C ALA A 248 16.40 -31.47 11.30
N THR A 249 16.67 -30.49 10.42
CA THR A 249 15.81 -30.19 9.25
C THR A 249 16.32 -30.81 7.95
N THR A 250 17.46 -31.50 7.97
CA THR A 250 17.98 -32.23 6.81
C THR A 250 17.11 -33.46 6.53
N ASN A 251 16.63 -33.60 5.29
CA ASN A 251 15.67 -34.61 4.86
C ASN A 251 14.45 -34.69 5.79
N LEU A 252 13.98 -33.53 6.25
CA LEU A 252 12.80 -33.43 7.11
C LEU A 252 11.57 -34.00 6.41
N PHE A 253 11.43 -33.78 5.10
CA PHE A 253 10.45 -34.47 4.26
C PHE A 253 11.11 -35.65 3.53
N ASP A 254 10.70 -36.86 3.90
CA ASP A 254 11.02 -38.12 3.24
C ASP A 254 9.73 -38.93 2.99
N ARG A 255 9.86 -40.18 2.54
CA ARG A 255 8.75 -41.07 2.15
C ARG A 255 7.66 -41.16 3.23
N GLU A 256 8.03 -41.33 4.50
CA GLU A 256 7.07 -41.45 5.61
C GLU A 256 6.30 -40.16 5.89
N GLU A 257 6.91 -38.99 5.67
CA GLU A 257 6.24 -37.71 5.82
C GLU A 257 5.21 -37.48 4.70
N PHE A 258 5.56 -37.84 3.46
CA PHE A 258 4.60 -37.81 2.35
C PHE A 258 3.46 -38.83 2.53
N ASP A 259 3.75 -40.01 3.08
CA ASP A 259 2.74 -41.01 3.42
C ASP A 259 1.77 -40.49 4.50
N ALA A 260 2.31 -39.95 5.59
CA ALA A 260 1.52 -39.35 6.66
C ALA A 260 0.64 -38.21 6.14
N TRP A 261 1.18 -37.32 5.30
CA TRP A 261 0.41 -36.22 4.73
C TRP A 261 -0.69 -36.71 3.78
N SER A 262 -0.37 -37.64 2.88
CA SER A 262 -1.35 -38.19 1.93
C SER A 262 -2.52 -38.89 2.62
N SER A 263 -2.28 -39.52 3.79
CA SER A 263 -3.31 -40.19 4.59
C SER A 263 -4.38 -39.25 5.16
N SER A 264 -4.10 -37.93 5.20
CA SER A 264 -5.07 -36.92 5.64
C SER A 264 -6.17 -36.65 4.61
N PHE A 265 -6.00 -37.13 3.38
CA PHE A 265 -6.94 -36.96 2.26
C PHE A 265 -7.71 -38.25 1.95
N SER A 266 -8.88 -38.11 1.31
CA SER A 266 -9.66 -39.26 0.85
C SER A 266 -8.96 -40.00 -0.30
N SER A 267 -9.00 -41.33 -0.30
CA SER A 267 -8.43 -42.20 -1.33
C SER A 267 -9.27 -42.30 -2.61
N SER A 268 -10.40 -41.58 -2.70
CA SER A 268 -11.27 -41.63 -3.88
C SER A 268 -10.62 -40.94 -5.10
N PRO A 269 -10.87 -41.39 -6.34
CA PRO A 269 -10.40 -40.69 -7.54
C PRO A 269 -10.93 -39.25 -7.61
N GLY A 270 -10.08 -38.29 -8.02
CA GLY A 270 -10.46 -36.87 -8.12
C GLY A 270 -10.46 -36.10 -6.78
N THR A 271 -9.91 -36.68 -5.72
CA THR A 271 -9.80 -36.01 -4.42
C THR A 271 -8.68 -34.98 -4.38
N ARG A 272 -8.85 -34.01 -3.47
CA ARG A 272 -7.87 -32.98 -3.13
C ARG A 272 -6.54 -33.60 -2.74
N LYS A 273 -5.44 -33.11 -3.32
CA LYS A 273 -4.06 -33.51 -2.99
C LYS A 273 -3.28 -32.29 -2.50
N GLY A 274 -2.34 -32.52 -1.59
CA GLY A 274 -1.45 -31.48 -1.08
C GLY A 274 -0.49 -30.96 -2.16
N PHE A 275 -0.08 -29.70 -2.04
CA PHE A 275 0.94 -29.06 -2.87
C PHE A 275 2.12 -28.64 -2.00
N LEU A 276 3.35 -29.01 -2.36
CA LEU A 276 4.53 -28.63 -1.57
C LEU A 276 5.20 -27.37 -2.14
N THR A 277 5.73 -26.50 -1.30
CA THR A 277 6.62 -25.44 -1.75
C THR A 277 7.86 -25.34 -0.87
N ASN A 278 9.04 -25.47 -1.46
CA ASN A 278 10.31 -25.31 -0.77
C ASN A 278 11.04 -24.05 -1.26
N ILE A 279 11.17 -23.08 -0.34
CA ILE A 279 11.90 -21.81 -0.52
C ILE A 279 13.08 -21.70 0.46
N ALA A 280 13.42 -22.80 1.13
CA ALA A 280 14.41 -22.85 2.19
C ALA A 280 15.78 -23.30 1.65
N ARG A 281 16.09 -24.59 1.77
CA ARG A 281 17.28 -25.25 1.19
C ARG A 281 16.85 -26.58 0.60
N GLY A 282 17.49 -27.01 -0.50
CA GLY A 282 17.15 -28.26 -1.18
C GLY A 282 17.13 -29.45 -0.24
N LYS A 283 18.19 -29.59 0.57
CA LYS A 283 18.38 -30.66 1.55
C LYS A 283 17.33 -30.77 2.66
N VAL A 284 16.36 -29.85 2.74
CA VAL A 284 15.22 -30.02 3.67
C VAL A 284 14.25 -31.09 3.17
N VAL A 285 14.21 -31.33 1.86
CA VAL A 285 13.34 -32.31 1.22
C VAL A 285 14.23 -33.34 0.52
N ASN A 286 13.99 -34.62 0.79
CA ASN A 286 14.62 -35.69 0.02
C ASN A 286 14.07 -35.68 -1.41
N THR A 287 14.91 -35.33 -2.38
CA THR A 287 14.52 -35.13 -3.79
C THR A 287 13.90 -36.39 -4.41
N ASP A 288 14.46 -37.57 -4.16
CA ASP A 288 13.96 -38.83 -4.72
C ASP A 288 12.60 -39.19 -4.12
N ALA A 289 12.44 -39.01 -2.81
CA ALA A 289 11.16 -39.23 -2.13
C ALA A 289 10.07 -38.28 -2.64
N LEU A 290 10.42 -37.03 -2.97
CA LEU A 290 9.50 -36.08 -3.56
C LEU A 290 9.06 -36.50 -4.97
N ILE A 291 10.00 -36.89 -5.84
CA ILE A 291 9.70 -37.38 -7.19
C ILE A 291 8.76 -38.59 -7.12
N ASP A 292 9.07 -39.54 -6.24
CA ASP A 292 8.23 -40.72 -6.00
C ASP A 292 6.83 -40.33 -5.50
N ALA A 293 6.74 -39.39 -4.55
CA ALA A 293 5.47 -38.96 -3.98
C ALA A 293 4.56 -38.25 -5.00
N VAL A 294 5.13 -37.47 -5.92
CA VAL A 294 4.38 -36.83 -7.01
C VAL A 294 3.96 -37.85 -8.06
N ARG A 295 4.89 -38.70 -8.53
CA ARG A 295 4.59 -39.73 -9.55
C ARG A 295 3.60 -40.80 -9.08
N SER A 296 3.60 -41.11 -7.79
CA SER A 296 2.63 -42.03 -7.18
C SER A 296 1.34 -41.34 -6.70
N GLU A 297 1.14 -40.07 -7.06
CA GLU A 297 -0.04 -39.26 -6.73
C GLU A 297 -0.35 -39.18 -5.22
N LYS A 298 0.67 -39.31 -4.35
CA LYS A 298 0.51 -39.05 -2.90
C LYS A 298 0.26 -37.57 -2.65
N ILE A 299 0.94 -36.72 -3.40
CA ILE A 299 0.71 -35.27 -3.47
C ILE A 299 0.47 -34.83 -4.91
N GLY A 300 -0.13 -33.66 -5.10
CA GLY A 300 -0.56 -33.16 -6.42
C GLY A 300 0.50 -32.37 -7.18
N GLY A 301 1.66 -32.10 -6.57
CA GLY A 301 2.75 -31.37 -7.20
C GLY A 301 3.60 -30.61 -6.19
N ALA A 302 4.63 -29.93 -6.69
CA ALA A 302 5.52 -29.10 -5.87
C ALA A 302 6.07 -27.88 -6.61
N ALA A 303 6.52 -26.88 -5.85
CA ALA A 303 7.30 -25.77 -6.34
C ALA A 303 8.61 -25.67 -5.55
N LEU A 304 9.73 -25.62 -6.24
CA LEU A 304 11.07 -25.67 -5.68
C LEU A 304 11.87 -24.46 -6.16
N ASP A 305 12.09 -23.49 -5.27
CA ASP A 305 13.09 -22.45 -5.54
C ASP A 305 14.50 -22.95 -5.20
N VAL A 306 14.62 -24.09 -4.53
CA VAL A 306 15.88 -24.70 -4.12
C VAL A 306 15.85 -26.19 -4.42
N THR A 307 16.99 -26.76 -4.78
CA THR A 307 17.11 -28.17 -5.18
C THR A 307 18.28 -28.83 -4.46
N ASP A 308 18.32 -30.16 -4.41
CA ASP A 308 19.52 -30.91 -4.03
C ASP A 308 19.74 -32.00 -5.08
N PRO A 309 20.87 -31.98 -5.81
CA PRO A 309 21.97 -31.00 -5.75
C PRO A 309 21.61 -29.59 -6.29
N GLU A 310 22.40 -28.58 -5.91
CA GLU A 310 22.29 -27.19 -6.36
C GLU A 310 23.67 -26.64 -6.80
N PRO A 311 23.83 -26.13 -8.04
CA PRO A 311 22.85 -26.07 -9.12
C PRO A 311 22.39 -27.44 -9.62
N LEU A 312 21.16 -27.52 -10.13
CA LEU A 312 20.58 -28.77 -10.61
C LEU A 312 21.24 -29.21 -11.94
N PRO A 313 21.77 -30.46 -12.05
CA PRO A 313 22.33 -30.99 -13.29
C PRO A 313 21.31 -31.01 -14.43
N LYS A 314 21.76 -30.83 -15.67
CA LYS A 314 20.88 -30.73 -16.87
C LYS A 314 20.09 -32.01 -17.14
N ASP A 315 20.61 -33.16 -16.74
CA ASP A 315 20.08 -34.51 -16.91
C ASP A 315 19.35 -35.02 -15.66
N HIS A 316 19.14 -34.17 -14.66
CA HIS A 316 18.48 -34.57 -13.43
C HIS A 316 16.98 -34.86 -13.64
N PRO A 317 16.43 -35.98 -13.14
CA PRO A 317 15.04 -36.40 -13.42
C PRO A 317 13.96 -35.44 -12.91
N LEU A 318 14.32 -34.52 -12.01
CA LEU A 318 13.42 -33.49 -11.49
C LEU A 318 12.90 -32.55 -12.60
N TRP A 319 13.68 -32.34 -13.67
CA TRP A 319 13.26 -31.56 -14.84
C TRP A 319 12.09 -32.19 -15.59
N ASP A 320 11.94 -33.51 -15.52
CA ASP A 320 10.97 -34.28 -16.30
C ASP A 320 9.65 -34.54 -15.56
N VAL A 321 9.49 -34.03 -14.33
CA VAL A 321 8.24 -34.17 -13.56
C VAL A 321 7.37 -32.94 -13.78
N GLU A 322 6.35 -33.06 -14.64
CA GLU A 322 5.51 -31.93 -15.09
C GLU A 322 4.81 -31.18 -13.93
N GLU A 323 4.46 -31.88 -12.85
CA GLU A 323 3.81 -31.31 -11.67
C GLU A 323 4.79 -30.62 -10.71
N ILE A 324 6.08 -30.59 -11.03
CA ILE A 324 7.13 -29.91 -10.25
C ILE A 324 7.60 -28.65 -11.00
N GLN A 325 7.46 -27.50 -10.35
CA GLN A 325 7.96 -26.22 -10.82
C GLN A 325 9.31 -25.94 -10.17
N ILE A 326 10.29 -25.47 -10.95
CA ILE A 326 11.67 -25.27 -10.47
C ILE A 326 12.13 -23.85 -10.84
N SER A 327 12.71 -23.13 -9.88
CA SER A 327 13.50 -21.92 -10.14
C SER A 327 14.88 -22.01 -9.49
N PRO A 328 15.90 -21.32 -10.03
CA PRO A 328 17.28 -21.45 -9.58
C PRO A 328 17.61 -20.55 -8.38
N HIS A 329 16.87 -20.67 -7.28
CA HIS A 329 17.08 -19.93 -6.02
C HIS A 329 16.99 -18.42 -6.20
N ILE A 330 15.94 -17.99 -6.91
CA ILE A 330 15.74 -16.60 -7.31
C ILE A 330 14.51 -15.93 -6.71
N SER A 331 13.68 -16.64 -5.94
CA SER A 331 12.42 -16.09 -5.42
C SER A 331 12.59 -14.85 -4.54
N GLY A 332 13.78 -14.65 -3.95
CA GLY A 332 14.12 -13.48 -3.15
C GLY A 332 14.57 -12.24 -3.92
N PHE A 333 14.93 -12.36 -5.21
CA PHE A 333 15.46 -11.23 -5.99
C PHE A 333 14.35 -10.34 -6.53
N ASN A 334 14.57 -9.02 -6.45
CA ASN A 334 13.75 -8.03 -7.13
C ASN A 334 14.55 -6.72 -7.35
N THR A 335 13.95 -5.77 -8.06
CA THR A 335 14.56 -4.45 -8.33
C THR A 335 14.73 -3.58 -7.08
N ALA A 336 14.02 -3.88 -5.99
CA ALA A 336 14.08 -3.16 -4.71
C ALA A 336 15.07 -3.79 -3.70
N TYR A 337 15.78 -4.86 -4.07
CA TYR A 337 16.56 -5.69 -3.14
C TYR A 337 17.55 -4.85 -2.34
N TYR A 338 18.45 -4.16 -3.03
CA TYR A 338 19.51 -3.38 -2.40
C TYR A 338 18.97 -2.12 -1.73
N THR A 339 17.91 -1.50 -2.24
CA THR A 339 17.26 -0.37 -1.57
C THR A 339 16.74 -0.77 -0.19
N ARG A 340 16.04 -1.92 -0.09
CA ARG A 340 15.56 -2.45 1.19
C ARG A 340 16.68 -2.88 2.11
N ALA A 341 17.73 -3.50 1.56
CA ALA A 341 18.90 -3.89 2.34
C ALA A 341 19.64 -2.66 2.91
N LEU A 342 19.74 -1.57 2.12
CA LEU A 342 20.28 -0.29 2.57
C LEU A 342 19.42 0.35 3.66
N ASP A 343 18.09 0.29 3.57
CA ASP A 343 17.22 0.81 4.62
C ASP A 343 17.41 0.07 5.95
N LEU A 344 17.64 -1.24 5.90
CA LEU A 344 18.00 -2.02 7.09
C LEU A 344 19.38 -1.63 7.64
N LEU A 345 20.39 -1.48 6.78
CA LEU A 345 21.72 -1.02 7.17
C LEU A 345 21.64 0.35 7.86
N LYS A 346 20.93 1.33 7.26
CA LYS A 346 20.68 2.64 7.88
C LYS A 346 20.03 2.49 9.26
N GLY A 347 19.03 1.61 9.36
CA GLY A 347 18.34 1.33 10.63
C GLY A 347 19.25 0.76 11.73
N ASN A 348 20.30 0.02 11.36
CA ASN A 348 21.32 -0.48 12.28
C ASN A 348 22.35 0.60 12.65
N ILE A 349 22.78 1.42 11.71
CA ILE A 349 23.65 2.58 11.98
C ILE A 349 22.97 3.54 12.97
N GLU A 350 21.70 3.89 12.74
CA GLU A 350 20.94 4.75 13.66
C GLU A 350 20.77 4.14 15.06
N ARG A 351 20.66 2.82 15.16
CA ARG A 351 20.57 2.12 16.46
C ARG A 351 21.88 2.17 17.20
N LEU A 352 22.98 1.93 16.48
CA LEU A 352 24.33 2.04 17.01
C LEU A 352 24.59 3.45 17.59
N GLU A 353 24.25 4.50 16.84
CA GLU A 353 24.35 5.91 17.30
C GLU A 353 23.56 6.16 18.60
N LYS A 354 22.39 5.53 18.73
CA LYS A 354 21.49 5.66 19.88
C LYS A 354 21.81 4.69 21.02
N GLY A 355 22.89 3.90 20.92
CA GLY A 355 23.23 2.86 21.90
C GLY A 355 22.17 1.77 22.05
N LYS A 356 21.39 1.52 20.99
CA LYS A 356 20.35 0.49 20.94
C LYS A 356 20.90 -0.80 20.35
N GLU A 357 20.29 -1.92 20.72
CA GLU A 357 20.57 -3.22 20.12
C GLU A 357 20.32 -3.21 18.61
N LEU A 358 21.22 -3.85 17.85
CA LEU A 358 21.13 -3.94 16.39
C LEU A 358 19.98 -4.86 15.98
N ILE A 359 19.38 -4.58 14.82
CA ILE A 359 18.43 -5.50 14.21
C ILE A 359 19.21 -6.72 13.73
N SER A 360 18.79 -7.90 14.18
CA SER A 360 19.33 -9.19 13.76
C SER A 360 20.79 -9.43 14.13
N SER A 361 21.30 -8.84 15.22
CA SER A 361 22.56 -9.28 15.82
C SER A 361 22.32 -10.54 16.64
N ASN A 362 22.85 -11.69 16.22
CA ASN A 362 23.08 -12.86 17.08
C ASN A 362 23.84 -13.92 16.29
N MET A 363 25.17 -13.86 16.31
CA MET A 363 26.02 -15.03 16.15
C MET A 363 27.19 -14.86 17.12
N ALA A 364 27.05 -15.40 18.34
CA ALA A 364 28.19 -15.67 19.20
C ALA A 364 28.76 -17.05 18.83
N CYS A 365 30.06 -17.24 19.03
CA CYS A 365 30.84 -18.43 18.66
C CYS A 365 30.33 -19.78 19.24
N SER A 366 29.28 -19.80 20.06
CA SER A 366 28.79 -21.01 20.74
C SER A 366 28.02 -22.01 19.87
N ASP A 367 27.59 -21.64 18.66
CA ASP A 367 26.54 -22.40 17.94
C ASP A 367 27.04 -23.12 16.67
N VAL A 368 28.36 -23.15 16.39
CA VAL A 368 28.91 -23.75 15.16
C VAL A 368 30.08 -24.70 15.47
N THR A 369 29.77 -25.98 15.68
CA THR A 369 30.78 -27.06 15.57
C THR A 369 30.31 -28.11 14.57
N ASP A 370 31.23 -28.43 13.65
CA ASP A 370 31.28 -29.62 12.78
C ASP A 370 30.47 -29.65 11.47
N ILE A 371 31.13 -29.31 10.34
CA ILE A 371 30.99 -30.05 9.07
C ILE A 371 32.32 -29.93 8.24
N PRO A 372 32.85 -30.99 7.59
CA PRO A 372 34.01 -30.93 6.67
C PRO A 372 33.64 -30.66 5.19
N SER A 373 34.63 -30.26 4.37
CA SER A 373 34.47 -29.79 2.97
C SER A 373 34.82 -30.86 1.90
N PRO A 374 34.17 -30.86 0.71
CA PRO A 374 34.65 -31.57 -0.47
C PRO A 374 34.98 -30.69 -1.69
N THR A 375 35.81 -31.25 -2.57
CA THR A 375 36.50 -30.69 -3.74
C THR A 375 35.66 -30.63 -5.03
N ARG A 376 35.99 -29.66 -5.91
CA ARG A 376 35.35 -29.37 -7.21
C ARG A 376 35.88 -30.23 -8.37
N ASN A 377 35.07 -30.39 -9.43
CA ASN A 377 35.57 -30.33 -10.82
C ASN A 377 34.50 -29.89 -11.82
N HIS A 378 34.94 -29.19 -12.88
CA HIS A 378 34.17 -28.45 -13.89
C HIS A 378 33.98 -29.23 -15.21
N GLY A 379 32.94 -28.86 -15.99
CA GLY A 379 32.82 -29.18 -17.41
C GLY A 379 31.66 -28.44 -18.09
N ILE A 380 31.98 -27.71 -19.17
CA ILE A 380 31.13 -26.78 -19.95
C ILE A 380 30.71 -27.45 -21.27
N HIS A 381 29.51 -27.18 -21.81
CA HIS A 381 29.28 -26.84 -23.24
C HIS A 381 27.81 -26.54 -23.63
N GLU A 382 27.71 -25.89 -24.80
CA GLU A 382 26.75 -24.91 -25.31
C GLU A 382 25.58 -25.49 -26.13
N SER A 383 24.60 -24.61 -26.42
CA SER A 383 23.37 -24.82 -27.20
C SER A 383 23.44 -24.21 -28.60
N PRO A 384 22.48 -24.50 -29.49
CA PRO A 384 21.94 -23.42 -30.34
C PRO A 384 20.42 -23.44 -30.61
N SER A 385 19.99 -22.30 -31.16
CA SER A 385 18.68 -21.63 -31.36
C SER A 385 17.86 -22.00 -32.61
N ILE A 386 16.63 -21.45 -32.75
CA ILE A 386 16.01 -20.71 -33.92
C ILE A 386 14.44 -20.84 -33.89
N THR A 387 13.66 -19.82 -33.49
CA THR A 387 12.82 -18.78 -34.20
C THR A 387 11.51 -19.19 -34.93
N ASP A 388 10.43 -18.45 -34.62
CA ASP A 388 9.01 -18.53 -35.09
C ASP A 388 8.66 -17.72 -36.36
N PRO A 389 7.49 -17.99 -37.00
CA PRO A 389 6.65 -16.92 -37.59
C PRO A 389 5.10 -17.18 -37.41
N PRO A 390 4.12 -16.40 -37.98
CA PRO A 390 3.17 -15.56 -37.22
C PRO A 390 1.65 -15.84 -37.45
N ARG A 391 0.79 -15.12 -36.71
CA ARG A 391 -0.70 -15.20 -36.62
C ARG A 391 -1.51 -14.52 -37.75
N PRO A 392 -2.83 -14.83 -37.86
CA PRO A 392 -3.84 -13.76 -37.97
C PRO A 392 -5.20 -13.96 -37.23
N ASP A 393 -5.70 -12.82 -36.71
CA ASP A 393 -7.05 -12.20 -36.66
C ASP A 393 -8.38 -12.88 -36.22
N THR A 394 -9.17 -12.10 -35.48
CA THR A 394 -10.47 -12.37 -34.81
C THR A 394 -11.66 -11.60 -35.42
N PRO A 395 -12.91 -11.99 -35.10
CA PRO A 395 -13.99 -11.00 -34.91
C PRO A 395 -14.98 -11.24 -33.75
N SER A 396 -15.15 -10.19 -32.93
CA SER A 396 -16.38 -9.42 -32.57
C SER A 396 -17.69 -10.07 -32.01
N SER A 397 -18.03 -9.56 -30.81
CA SER A 397 -19.33 -9.05 -30.28
C SER A 397 -20.30 -9.94 -29.47
N TYR A 398 -20.62 -9.48 -28.25
CA TYR A 398 -21.78 -9.88 -27.42
C TYR A 398 -22.18 -8.73 -26.46
N GLN A 399 -23.49 -8.49 -26.25
CA GLN A 399 -24.07 -7.52 -25.30
C GLN A 399 -25.03 -8.22 -24.31
N PRO A 400 -25.20 -7.76 -23.05
CA PRO A 400 -26.25 -8.26 -22.16
C PRO A 400 -27.22 -7.20 -21.60
N HIS A 401 -28.47 -7.65 -21.36
CA HIS A 401 -29.58 -6.94 -20.72
C HIS A 401 -29.53 -7.02 -19.17
N VAL A 402 -30.01 -6.00 -18.47
CA VAL A 402 -30.17 -5.95 -17.00
C VAL A 402 -31.66 -5.82 -16.63
N ALA A 403 -32.10 -6.58 -15.63
CA ALA A 403 -33.43 -6.49 -15.01
C ALA A 403 -33.29 -6.01 -13.55
N VAL A 404 -34.06 -4.98 -13.18
CA VAL A 404 -34.12 -4.40 -11.82
C VAL A 404 -35.43 -4.82 -11.16
N ASN A 405 -35.38 -5.39 -9.95
CA ASN A 405 -36.55 -5.64 -9.12
C ASN A 405 -36.59 -4.70 -7.91
N THR A 406 -37.75 -4.10 -7.72
CA THR A 406 -38.18 -3.11 -6.72
C THR A 406 -38.31 -3.66 -5.29
N PHE A 407 -37.91 -2.89 -4.28
CA PHE A 407 -38.32 -3.08 -2.88
C PHE A 407 -39.49 -2.13 -2.54
N LYS A 408 -40.49 -2.65 -1.81
CA LYS A 408 -41.69 -1.94 -1.36
C LYS A 408 -41.49 -1.33 0.04
N ASP A 409 -42.02 -0.12 0.21
CA ASP A 409 -42.12 0.65 1.46
C ASP A 409 -43.09 0.07 2.49
N GLU A 410 -42.80 0.35 3.77
CA GLU A 410 -43.80 0.45 4.84
C GLU A 410 -43.93 1.93 5.28
N GLN A 411 -45.16 2.45 5.25
CA GLN A 411 -45.53 3.79 5.70
C GLN A 411 -45.91 3.83 7.19
N PRO A 412 -45.81 5.01 7.83
CA PRO A 412 -46.76 5.44 8.85
C PRO A 412 -47.59 6.67 8.43
N SER A 413 -48.86 6.63 8.85
CA SER A 413 -49.99 7.53 8.56
C SER A 413 -50.01 8.85 9.37
N PRO A 414 -50.89 9.83 9.03
CA PRO A 414 -50.63 11.28 9.16
C PRO A 414 -51.35 11.98 10.33
N SER A 415 -50.82 13.13 10.79
CA SER A 415 -51.64 14.15 11.43
C SER A 415 -51.10 15.60 11.29
N SER A 416 -52.01 16.45 10.84
CA SER A 416 -52.15 17.91 11.00
C SER A 416 -51.00 18.86 10.64
N SER A 417 -51.21 19.52 9.51
CA SER A 417 -50.70 20.80 9.04
C SER A 417 -50.64 21.93 10.10
N ILE A 418 -49.48 22.58 10.18
CA ILE A 418 -49.40 24.04 10.28
C ILE A 418 -48.44 24.47 9.18
N ALA A 419 -48.99 25.06 8.12
CA ALA A 419 -48.22 25.74 7.09
C ALA A 419 -47.65 27.03 7.71
N SER A 420 -46.33 27.09 7.86
CA SER A 420 -45.62 28.36 7.80
C SER A 420 -44.88 28.38 6.46
N GLU A 421 -45.33 29.25 5.57
CA GLU A 421 -44.58 29.66 4.39
C GLU A 421 -43.25 30.26 4.87
N SER A 422 -42.17 29.49 4.77
CA SER A 422 -40.83 30.06 4.67
C SER A 422 -40.34 29.78 3.25
N SER A 423 -40.44 30.80 2.41
CA SER A 423 -39.84 30.84 1.09
C SER A 423 -38.31 30.72 1.21
N THR A 424 -37.77 29.51 1.19
CA THR A 424 -36.34 29.28 0.95
C THR A 424 -36.12 29.39 -0.55
N THR A 425 -35.85 30.61 -1.03
CA THR A 425 -35.31 30.85 -2.37
C THR A 425 -34.05 29.99 -2.55
N SER A 426 -34.12 28.90 -3.34
CA SER A 426 -32.98 28.04 -3.63
C SER A 426 -32.02 28.78 -4.55
N ASN A 427 -31.11 29.55 -3.97
CA ASN A 427 -29.98 30.08 -4.72
C ASN A 427 -29.05 28.90 -5.02
N GLY A 428 -28.87 28.57 -6.30
CA GLY A 428 -27.93 27.54 -6.76
C GLY A 428 -26.48 27.79 -6.30
N LEU A 429 -25.57 26.84 -6.56
CA LEU A 429 -24.15 27.00 -6.27
C LEU A 429 -23.59 28.26 -6.94
N ARG A 430 -22.69 28.96 -6.26
CA ARG A 430 -22.15 30.25 -6.70
C ARG A 430 -20.63 30.17 -6.86
N PRO A 431 -20.05 30.96 -7.79
CA PRO A 431 -18.61 31.11 -7.84
C PRO A 431 -18.01 31.57 -6.51
N GLY A 432 -16.87 31.02 -6.11
CA GLY A 432 -16.19 31.39 -4.88
C GLY A 432 -15.32 30.30 -4.26
N ILE A 433 -15.04 30.44 -2.97
CA ILE A 433 -14.18 29.53 -2.21
C ILE A 433 -15.03 28.58 -1.38
N TYR A 434 -14.81 27.28 -1.60
CA TYR A 434 -15.43 26.22 -0.83
C TYR A 434 -14.39 25.60 0.11
N VAL A 435 -14.75 25.36 1.37
CA VAL A 435 -13.83 24.74 2.34
C VAL A 435 -14.17 23.27 2.53
N PRO A 436 -13.26 22.33 2.25
CA PRO A 436 -13.41 20.95 2.68
C PRO A 436 -13.05 20.87 4.17
N THR A 437 -14.03 20.71 5.06
CA THR A 437 -13.78 20.79 6.51
C THR A 437 -13.14 19.51 7.04
N LEU A 438 -12.32 19.68 8.09
CA LEU A 438 -11.79 18.59 8.89
C LEU A 438 -12.87 17.97 9.79
N ALA A 439 -12.70 16.69 10.16
CA ALA A 439 -13.41 16.10 11.29
C ALA A 439 -12.61 16.31 12.57
N PHE A 440 -13.27 16.67 13.67
CA PHE A 440 -12.61 16.92 14.96
C PHE A 440 -12.91 15.79 15.94
N PHE A 441 -11.92 15.45 16.78
CA PHE A 441 -12.01 14.34 17.70
C PHE A 441 -11.47 14.72 19.08
N SER A 442 -12.01 14.07 20.11
CA SER A 442 -11.46 14.08 21.45
C SER A 442 -10.01 13.55 21.43
N PRO A 443 -9.03 14.28 21.98
CA PRO A 443 -7.62 13.87 21.98
C PRO A 443 -7.33 12.54 22.69
N GLU A 444 -8.19 12.16 23.65
CA GLU A 444 -8.00 10.97 24.49
C GLU A 444 -8.71 9.74 23.92
N LYS A 445 -9.98 9.89 23.55
CA LYS A 445 -10.86 8.76 23.17
C LYS A 445 -11.04 8.57 21.67
N GLU A 446 -10.62 9.56 20.87
CA GLU A 446 -10.86 9.61 19.43
C GLU A 446 -12.35 9.69 19.05
N ASP A 447 -13.26 9.90 20.01
CA ASP A 447 -14.68 10.19 19.81
C ASP A 447 -14.87 11.49 19.02
N LEU A 448 -15.93 11.58 18.21
CA LEU A 448 -16.24 12.79 17.44
C LEU A 448 -16.51 14.00 18.37
N ASP A 449 -15.96 15.15 18.01
CA ASP A 449 -16.14 16.43 18.71
C ASP A 449 -17.03 17.39 17.87
N PRO A 450 -18.37 17.36 18.06
CA PRO A 450 -19.30 18.22 17.35
C PRO A 450 -19.23 19.69 17.80
N GLU A 451 -18.74 19.98 19.01
CA GLU A 451 -18.60 21.35 19.50
C GLU A 451 -17.49 22.08 18.74
N THR A 452 -16.33 21.44 18.57
CA THR A 452 -15.25 21.98 17.74
C THR A 452 -15.69 22.09 16.27
N THR A 453 -16.48 21.14 15.77
CA THR A 453 -17.08 21.21 14.42
C THR A 453 -17.94 22.48 14.28
N THR A 454 -18.81 22.76 15.24
CA THR A 454 -19.65 23.97 15.29
C THR A 454 -18.81 25.24 15.30
N LYS A 455 -17.84 25.33 16.21
CA LYS A 455 -16.92 26.48 16.33
C LYS A 455 -16.15 26.73 15.03
N HIS A 456 -15.67 25.67 14.39
CA HIS A 456 -14.93 25.77 13.14
C HIS A 456 -15.81 26.24 11.99
N ALA A 457 -17.03 25.70 11.85
CA ALA A 457 -17.98 26.10 10.82
C ALA A 457 -18.33 27.60 10.90
N ILE A 458 -18.61 28.10 12.11
CA ILE A 458 -18.91 29.53 12.33
C ILE A 458 -17.73 30.41 11.89
N ARG A 459 -16.50 30.06 12.26
CA ARG A 459 -15.30 30.81 11.86
C ARG A 459 -15.13 30.85 10.34
N MET A 460 -15.40 29.74 9.64
CA MET A 460 -15.32 29.69 8.18
C MET A 460 -16.40 30.57 7.53
N ALA A 461 -17.63 30.53 8.05
CA ALA A 461 -18.73 31.37 7.55
C ALA A 461 -18.44 32.86 7.74
N GLN A 462 -17.96 33.25 8.93
CA GLN A 462 -17.56 34.64 9.23
C GLN A 462 -16.41 35.14 8.35
N ALA A 463 -15.57 34.23 7.83
CA ALA A 463 -14.49 34.57 6.91
C ALA A 463 -14.93 34.71 5.45
N GLY A 464 -16.23 34.55 5.13
CA GLY A 464 -16.77 34.75 3.79
C GLY A 464 -16.68 33.53 2.87
N ILE A 465 -16.54 32.32 3.43
CA ILE A 465 -16.54 31.09 2.64
C ILE A 465 -17.89 30.90 1.94
N THR A 466 -17.85 30.56 0.64
CA THR A 466 -19.01 30.41 -0.23
C THR A 466 -19.78 29.11 0.01
N GLY A 467 -19.12 28.07 0.50
CA GLY A 467 -19.76 26.80 0.81
C GLY A 467 -18.87 25.81 1.54
N PHE A 468 -19.50 24.81 2.14
CA PHE A 468 -18.83 23.77 2.93
C PHE A 468 -18.83 22.46 2.15
N ILE A 469 -17.72 21.73 2.20
CA ILE A 469 -17.63 20.33 1.80
C ILE A 469 -17.30 19.49 3.03
N VAL A 470 -18.27 18.74 3.53
CA VAL A 470 -18.04 17.76 4.61
C VAL A 470 -17.82 16.37 4.00
N HIS A 471 -17.14 15.48 4.75
CA HIS A 471 -16.89 14.10 4.31
C HIS A 471 -16.03 13.96 3.04
N GLY A 472 -15.16 14.94 2.79
CA GLY A 472 -14.08 14.81 1.82
C GLY A 472 -12.89 14.01 2.37
N THR A 473 -11.85 13.82 1.55
CA THR A 473 -10.61 13.13 1.94
C THR A 473 -9.98 13.73 3.20
N ILE A 474 -9.88 15.08 3.29
CA ILE A 474 -9.30 15.74 4.45
C ILE A 474 -10.25 15.81 5.66
N GLY A 475 -11.53 15.58 5.44
CA GLY A 475 -12.53 15.38 6.51
C GLY A 475 -12.47 13.99 7.14
N GLU A 476 -11.42 13.20 6.84
CA GLU A 476 -11.20 11.86 7.38
C GLU A 476 -12.39 10.91 7.16
N VAL A 477 -13.07 11.03 6.02
CA VAL A 477 -14.29 10.23 5.73
C VAL A 477 -14.06 8.73 5.85
N ALA A 478 -12.85 8.24 5.54
CA ALA A 478 -12.47 6.84 5.69
C ALA A 478 -12.40 6.37 7.16
N HIS A 479 -12.30 7.28 8.12
CA HIS A 479 -12.28 6.99 9.56
C HIS A 479 -13.63 7.16 10.24
N LEU A 480 -14.65 7.67 9.53
CA LEU A 480 -15.97 7.97 10.09
C LEU A 480 -16.98 6.88 9.75
N SER A 481 -17.71 6.42 10.77
CA SER A 481 -18.90 5.60 10.59
C SER A 481 -20.05 6.41 9.98
N ARG A 482 -21.04 5.75 9.37
CA ARG A 482 -22.24 6.43 8.83
C ARG A 482 -22.97 7.28 9.89
N PRO A 483 -23.17 6.84 11.14
CA PRO A 483 -23.76 7.69 12.18
C PRO A 483 -22.93 8.93 12.49
N GLU A 484 -21.60 8.82 12.60
CA GLU A 484 -20.73 9.98 12.84
C GLU A 484 -20.80 10.98 11.70
N ARG A 485 -20.89 10.50 10.45
CA ARG A 485 -21.06 11.38 9.29
C ARG A 485 -22.33 12.23 9.40
N LYS A 486 -23.45 11.64 9.83
CA LYS A 486 -24.70 12.37 10.08
C LYS A 486 -24.53 13.43 11.17
N VAL A 487 -23.81 13.10 12.25
CA VAL A 487 -23.54 14.05 13.35
C VAL A 487 -22.76 15.26 12.86
N VAL A 488 -21.67 15.07 12.11
CA VAL A 488 -20.87 16.19 11.57
C VAL A 488 -21.70 17.08 10.64
N THR A 489 -22.48 16.49 9.72
CA THR A 489 -23.30 17.26 8.78
C THR A 489 -24.37 18.06 9.52
N LYS A 490 -25.07 17.44 10.48
CA LYS A 490 -26.11 18.11 11.29
C LYS A 490 -25.52 19.22 12.16
N ALA A 491 -24.37 18.99 12.79
CA ALA A 491 -23.68 20.00 13.60
C ALA A 491 -23.27 21.20 12.72
N THR A 492 -22.73 20.95 11.53
CA THR A 492 -22.37 22.01 10.57
C THR A 492 -23.60 22.81 10.14
N ARG A 493 -24.70 22.15 9.77
CA ARG A 493 -25.95 22.82 9.38
C ARG A 493 -26.52 23.66 10.53
N ALA A 494 -26.62 23.07 11.72
CA ALA A 494 -27.13 23.76 12.90
C ALA A 494 -26.29 25.00 13.26
N ALA A 495 -24.96 24.90 13.19
CA ALA A 495 -24.03 26.00 13.44
C ALA A 495 -24.22 27.17 12.47
N LEU A 496 -24.45 26.86 11.19
CA LEU A 496 -24.69 27.88 10.18
C LEU A 496 -26.08 28.51 10.35
N ASP A 497 -27.10 27.71 10.67
CA ASP A 497 -28.46 28.22 10.90
C ASP A 497 -28.54 29.13 12.13
N SER A 498 -27.87 28.78 13.23
CA SER A 498 -27.89 29.57 14.47
C SER A 498 -27.29 30.96 14.29
N GLU A 499 -26.37 31.12 13.34
CA GLU A 499 -25.69 32.38 13.04
C GLU A 499 -26.28 33.10 11.80
N GLY A 500 -27.40 32.63 11.25
CA GLY A 500 -28.07 33.26 10.10
C GLY A 500 -27.43 32.97 8.74
N TYR A 501 -26.52 32.00 8.66
CA TYR A 501 -25.87 31.51 7.42
C TYR A 501 -26.64 30.34 6.78
N ASN A 502 -27.97 30.33 6.88
CA ASN A 502 -28.85 29.32 6.27
C ASN A 502 -28.69 29.19 4.74
N HIS A 503 -28.30 30.29 4.08
CA HIS A 503 -28.06 30.35 2.65
C HIS A 503 -26.74 29.72 2.19
N ILE A 504 -25.80 29.42 3.10
CA ILE A 504 -24.52 28.81 2.70
C ILE A 504 -24.74 27.30 2.44
N PRO A 505 -24.40 26.80 1.24
CA PRO A 505 -24.59 25.40 0.88
C PRO A 505 -23.62 24.48 1.63
N ILE A 506 -24.13 23.31 2.02
CA ILE A 506 -23.34 22.17 2.46
C ILE A 506 -23.38 21.10 1.38
N ILE A 507 -22.20 20.75 0.89
CA ILE A 507 -21.94 19.66 -0.04
C ILE A 507 -21.39 18.48 0.77
N VAL A 508 -22.01 17.30 0.66
CA VAL A 508 -21.55 16.09 1.37
C VAL A 508 -20.83 15.15 0.42
N GLY A 509 -19.62 14.73 0.77
CA GLY A 509 -18.95 13.60 0.11
C GLY A 509 -19.77 12.32 0.29
N CYS A 510 -20.37 11.82 -0.78
CA CYS A 510 -21.20 10.62 -0.81
C CYS A 510 -20.46 9.43 -1.44
N ASN A 511 -19.16 9.30 -1.16
CA ASN A 511 -18.30 8.34 -1.84
C ASN A 511 -18.51 6.92 -1.29
N ALA A 512 -18.81 5.96 -2.18
CA ALA A 512 -18.84 4.54 -1.90
C ALA A 512 -18.37 3.73 -3.13
N GLN A 513 -18.12 2.43 -2.95
CA GLN A 513 -17.65 1.59 -4.06
C GLN A 513 -18.77 1.03 -4.94
N SER A 514 -20.01 1.04 -4.44
CA SER A 514 -21.19 0.61 -5.20
C SER A 514 -22.12 1.79 -5.49
N THR A 515 -22.82 1.72 -6.64
CA THR A 515 -23.88 2.68 -7.00
C THR A 515 -24.94 2.75 -5.90
N ARG A 516 -25.40 1.59 -5.40
CA ARG A 516 -26.43 1.50 -4.37
C ARG A 516 -26.04 2.25 -3.09
N GLU A 517 -24.87 1.96 -2.54
CA GLU A 517 -24.41 2.61 -1.31
C GLU A 517 -24.20 4.12 -1.52
N THR A 518 -23.69 4.52 -2.70
CA THR A 518 -23.54 5.94 -3.07
C THR A 518 -24.90 6.66 -3.03
N VAL A 519 -25.94 6.05 -3.60
CA VAL A 519 -27.32 6.58 -3.55
C VAL A 519 -27.83 6.66 -2.11
N GLU A 520 -27.65 5.61 -1.30
CA GLU A 520 -28.05 5.63 0.12
C GLU A 520 -27.37 6.79 0.88
N LEU A 521 -26.09 7.06 0.61
CA LEU A 521 -25.36 8.18 1.20
C LEU A 521 -25.92 9.55 0.77
N CYS A 522 -26.44 9.68 -0.45
CA CYS A 522 -27.08 10.91 -0.91
C CYS A 522 -28.40 11.19 -0.14
N PHE A 523 -29.20 10.16 0.13
CA PHE A 523 -30.39 10.28 1.00
C PHE A 523 -30.02 10.64 2.45
N GLU A 524 -28.96 10.02 2.99
CA GLU A 524 -28.46 10.37 4.32
C GLU A 524 -27.91 11.80 4.39
N ALA A 525 -27.27 12.28 3.32
CA ALA A 525 -26.79 13.65 3.21
C ALA A 525 -27.96 14.64 3.25
N GLN A 526 -28.99 14.43 2.42
CA GLN A 526 -30.18 15.28 2.40
C GLN A 526 -30.86 15.34 3.77
N SER A 527 -31.15 14.18 4.36
CA SER A 527 -31.80 14.08 5.68
C SER A 527 -30.96 14.64 6.83
N SER A 528 -29.67 14.90 6.60
CA SER A 528 -28.77 15.55 7.56
C SER A 528 -28.57 17.05 7.33
N GLY A 529 -29.25 17.64 6.32
CA GLY A 529 -29.23 19.07 6.04
C GLY A 529 -28.28 19.50 4.91
N ALA A 530 -27.82 18.56 4.07
CA ALA A 530 -27.03 18.88 2.89
C ALA A 530 -27.91 19.31 1.72
N GLY A 531 -27.41 20.25 0.92
CA GLY A 531 -28.07 20.68 -0.32
C GLY A 531 -27.52 19.98 -1.56
N TYR A 532 -26.33 19.37 -1.48
CA TYR A 532 -25.62 18.81 -2.63
C TYR A 532 -24.78 17.60 -2.23
N ALA A 533 -24.55 16.69 -3.18
CA ALA A 533 -23.64 15.55 -3.04
C ALA A 533 -22.36 15.77 -3.86
N LEU A 534 -21.22 15.31 -3.35
CA LEU A 534 -19.95 15.24 -4.07
C LEU A 534 -19.53 13.78 -4.20
N VAL A 535 -19.35 13.30 -5.43
CA VAL A 535 -19.19 11.86 -5.71
C VAL A 535 -17.90 11.59 -6.49
N LEU A 536 -17.02 10.77 -5.93
CA LEU A 536 -15.84 10.21 -6.59
C LEU A 536 -16.19 8.97 -7.43
N PRO A 537 -15.40 8.67 -8.48
CA PRO A 537 -15.40 7.36 -9.10
C PRO A 537 -15.14 6.25 -8.08
N PRO A 538 -15.83 5.10 -8.18
CA PRO A 538 -15.40 3.91 -7.45
C PRO A 538 -13.99 3.52 -7.89
N PHE A 539 -13.16 3.08 -6.94
CA PHE A 539 -11.72 2.93 -7.17
C PHE A 539 -11.16 1.55 -6.84
N TYR A 540 -11.89 0.73 -6.09
CA TYR A 540 -11.44 -0.61 -5.72
C TYR A 540 -11.29 -1.52 -6.96
N TYR A 541 -12.27 -1.48 -7.87
CA TYR A 541 -12.24 -2.20 -9.15
C TYR A 541 -11.94 -1.29 -10.36
N LYS A 542 -11.08 -0.26 -10.18
CA LYS A 542 -10.80 0.77 -11.21
C LYS A 542 -10.30 0.22 -12.55
N GLU A 543 -9.68 -0.96 -12.55
CA GLU A 543 -9.21 -1.59 -13.80
C GLU A 543 -10.37 -2.15 -14.64
N GLN A 544 -11.46 -2.54 -13.99
CA GLN A 544 -12.66 -3.13 -14.61
C GLN A 544 -13.75 -2.08 -14.85
N CYS A 545 -13.85 -1.07 -14.00
CA CYS A 545 -14.81 0.03 -14.15
C CYS A 545 -14.14 1.28 -14.75
N LYS A 546 -14.02 1.29 -16.08
CA LYS A 546 -13.51 2.42 -16.88
C LYS A 546 -14.58 2.94 -17.83
N SER A 547 -14.37 4.15 -18.35
CA SER A 547 -15.15 4.77 -19.44
C SER A 547 -16.66 4.62 -19.23
N GLU A 548 -17.33 3.75 -19.99
CA GLU A 548 -18.79 3.56 -19.94
C GLU A 548 -19.29 3.13 -18.55
N CYS A 549 -18.54 2.30 -17.83
CA CYS A 549 -18.93 1.90 -16.47
C CYS A 549 -19.03 3.10 -15.52
N LEU A 550 -18.10 4.07 -15.62
CA LEU A 550 -18.12 5.27 -14.79
C LEU A 550 -19.25 6.22 -15.19
N LYS A 551 -19.53 6.31 -16.50
CA LYS A 551 -20.64 7.10 -17.01
C LYS A 551 -21.99 6.58 -16.50
N VAL A 552 -22.22 5.26 -16.59
CA VAL A 552 -23.40 4.61 -16.02
C VAL A 552 -23.48 4.84 -14.52
N PHE A 553 -22.38 4.66 -13.79
CA PHE A 553 -22.34 4.91 -12.34
C PHE A 553 -22.78 6.33 -11.98
N PHE A 554 -22.22 7.37 -12.62
CA PHE A 554 -22.60 8.75 -12.31
C PHE A 554 -24.04 9.08 -12.72
N THR A 555 -24.50 8.51 -13.84
CA THR A 555 -25.88 8.67 -14.31
C THR A 555 -26.86 8.06 -13.32
N ASP A 556 -26.67 6.79 -12.95
CA ASP A 556 -27.54 6.08 -11.99
C ASP A 556 -27.58 6.78 -10.62
N VAL A 557 -26.43 7.28 -10.15
CA VAL A 557 -26.36 8.04 -8.89
C VAL A 557 -27.13 9.35 -9.00
N ALA A 558 -26.94 10.09 -10.10
CA ALA A 558 -27.59 11.38 -10.29
C ALA A 558 -29.10 11.25 -10.56
N ASP A 559 -29.56 10.19 -11.22
CA ASP A 559 -30.98 9.87 -11.41
C ASP A 559 -31.68 9.57 -10.08
N ALA A 560 -31.02 8.83 -9.18
CA ALA A 560 -31.61 8.41 -7.91
C ALA A 560 -31.36 9.37 -6.73
N SER A 561 -30.40 10.29 -6.85
CA SER A 561 -30.02 11.20 -5.76
C SER A 561 -31.12 12.23 -5.48
N PRO A 562 -31.54 12.41 -4.21
CA PRO A 562 -32.57 13.38 -3.86
C PRO A 562 -32.05 14.82 -3.76
N ILE A 563 -30.75 15.03 -3.98
CA ILE A 563 -30.07 16.34 -4.02
C ILE A 563 -29.11 16.38 -5.23
N PRO A 564 -28.83 17.57 -5.79
CA PRO A 564 -27.94 17.68 -6.94
C PRO A 564 -26.51 17.20 -6.68
N VAL A 565 -25.89 16.64 -7.73
CA VAL A 565 -24.60 15.95 -7.67
C VAL A 565 -23.50 16.77 -8.33
N LEU A 566 -22.34 16.82 -7.68
CA LEU A 566 -21.08 17.26 -8.27
C LEU A 566 -20.19 16.05 -8.51
N VAL A 567 -19.66 15.95 -9.72
CA VAL A 567 -18.70 14.91 -10.09
C VAL A 567 -17.30 15.30 -9.60
N TYR A 568 -16.67 14.44 -8.80
CA TYR A 568 -15.36 14.69 -8.23
C TYR A 568 -14.28 13.91 -8.98
N SER A 569 -13.35 14.59 -9.64
CA SER A 569 -12.18 13.97 -10.26
C SER A 569 -10.94 14.10 -9.37
N PHE A 570 -10.44 12.98 -8.85
CA PHE A 570 -9.19 12.93 -8.08
C PHE A 570 -8.32 11.70 -8.44
N PRO A 571 -7.54 11.78 -9.54
CA PRO A 571 -6.79 10.63 -10.08
C PRO A 571 -5.72 10.04 -9.15
N ALA A 572 -5.23 10.80 -8.17
CA ALA A 572 -4.25 10.29 -7.21
C ALA A 572 -4.81 9.21 -6.28
N ILE A 573 -6.14 9.15 -6.11
CA ILE A 573 -6.82 8.19 -5.22
C ILE A 573 -7.87 7.33 -5.93
N THR A 574 -8.38 7.77 -7.09
CA THR A 574 -9.48 7.11 -7.80
C THR A 574 -9.19 6.97 -9.29
N ALA A 575 -10.06 6.27 -10.02
CA ALA A 575 -10.00 6.28 -11.48
C ALA A 575 -10.08 7.72 -12.02
N GLY A 576 -9.33 8.01 -13.07
CA GLY A 576 -9.44 9.30 -13.76
C GLY A 576 -10.80 9.42 -14.46
N ILE A 577 -11.29 10.66 -14.57
CA ILE A 577 -12.40 11.03 -15.46
C ILE A 577 -11.76 11.93 -16.52
N ASP A 578 -12.00 11.71 -17.80
CA ASP A 578 -11.48 12.59 -18.87
C ASP A 578 -12.36 13.85 -19.03
N SER A 579 -12.00 14.74 -19.97
CA SER A 579 -12.79 15.96 -20.25
C SER A 579 -14.12 15.64 -20.92
N ASP A 580 -14.17 14.59 -21.74
CA ASP A 580 -15.27 14.34 -22.65
C ASP A 580 -16.46 13.74 -21.89
N MET A 581 -16.18 12.76 -21.03
CA MET A 581 -17.17 12.21 -20.10
C MET A 581 -17.71 13.27 -19.14
N MET A 582 -16.84 14.11 -18.56
CA MET A 582 -17.28 15.17 -17.64
C MET A 582 -18.19 16.18 -18.35
N THR A 583 -17.82 16.56 -19.57
CA THR A 583 -18.61 17.45 -20.42
C THR A 583 -19.95 16.83 -20.75
N GLU A 584 -19.97 15.56 -21.16
CA GLU A 584 -21.19 14.85 -21.49
C GLU A 584 -22.13 14.75 -20.29
N LEU A 585 -21.62 14.37 -19.12
CA LEU A 585 -22.40 14.30 -17.88
C LEU A 585 -22.98 15.68 -17.51
N GLY A 586 -22.17 16.74 -17.58
CA GLY A 586 -22.59 18.09 -17.24
C GLY A 586 -23.56 18.73 -18.25
N GLN A 587 -23.47 18.37 -19.53
CA GLN A 587 -24.39 18.84 -20.56
C GLN A 587 -25.70 18.07 -20.57
N ASN A 588 -25.68 16.77 -20.27
CA ASN A 588 -26.83 15.90 -20.55
C ASN A 588 -27.66 15.56 -19.31
N HIS A 589 -27.11 15.61 -18.09
CA HIS A 589 -27.82 15.19 -16.89
C HIS A 589 -28.33 16.38 -16.05
N PRO A 590 -29.64 16.55 -15.84
CA PRO A 590 -30.21 17.73 -15.17
C PRO A 590 -29.84 17.83 -13.68
N ASN A 591 -29.57 16.69 -13.02
CA ASN A 591 -29.18 16.65 -11.60
C ASN A 591 -27.66 16.70 -11.38
N ILE A 592 -26.83 16.81 -12.45
CA ILE A 592 -25.39 17.00 -12.34
C ILE A 592 -25.09 18.49 -12.52
N VAL A 593 -24.74 19.17 -11.42
CA VAL A 593 -24.68 20.64 -11.36
C VAL A 593 -23.28 21.20 -11.24
N GLY A 594 -22.26 20.35 -11.35
CA GLY A 594 -20.88 20.80 -11.32
C GLY A 594 -19.86 19.70 -11.20
N CYS A 595 -18.61 20.11 -11.09
CA CYS A 595 -17.50 19.22 -10.85
C CYS A 595 -16.42 19.85 -9.97
N LYS A 596 -15.67 18.98 -9.27
CA LYS A 596 -14.45 19.33 -8.56
C LYS A 596 -13.26 18.64 -9.23
N LEU A 597 -12.25 19.39 -9.65
CA LEU A 597 -11.08 18.88 -10.38
C LEU A 597 -9.80 19.05 -9.55
N THR A 598 -9.31 17.95 -8.97
CA THR A 598 -8.05 17.93 -8.18
C THR A 598 -6.83 17.50 -9.03
N CYS A 599 -6.99 17.25 -10.32
CA CYS A 599 -5.90 16.85 -11.21
C CYS A 599 -4.92 17.98 -11.59
N ALA A 600 -5.22 19.24 -11.27
CA ALA A 600 -4.46 20.43 -11.68
C ALA A 600 -4.24 20.61 -13.21
N ASP A 601 -4.93 19.81 -14.03
CA ASP A 601 -4.95 19.96 -15.49
C ASP A 601 -5.90 21.11 -15.88
N THR A 602 -5.32 22.29 -16.06
CA THR A 602 -6.04 23.50 -16.48
C THR A 602 -6.53 23.40 -17.92
N GLY A 603 -5.90 22.60 -18.78
CA GLY A 603 -6.38 22.33 -20.13
C GLY A 603 -7.68 21.54 -20.13
N LYS A 604 -7.79 20.52 -19.28
CA LYS A 604 -9.03 19.78 -19.04
C LYS A 604 -10.13 20.69 -18.49
N LEU A 605 -9.78 21.52 -17.52
CA LEU A 605 -10.72 22.50 -16.96
C LEU A 605 -11.28 23.42 -18.05
N ASN A 606 -10.44 24.01 -18.88
CA ASN A 606 -10.86 24.93 -19.95
C ASN A 606 -11.79 24.24 -20.96
N ARG A 607 -11.51 22.98 -21.33
CA ARG A 607 -12.36 22.19 -22.23
C ARG A 607 -13.76 21.99 -21.64
N ILE A 608 -13.84 21.60 -20.36
CA ILE A 608 -15.11 21.39 -19.66
C ILE A 608 -15.89 22.70 -19.57
N VAL A 609 -15.27 23.77 -19.04
CA VAL A 609 -15.90 25.09 -18.87
C VAL A 609 -16.44 25.62 -20.20
N SER A 610 -15.65 25.55 -21.27
CA SER A 610 -16.05 26.00 -22.61
C SER A 610 -17.26 25.23 -23.14
N ALA A 611 -17.36 23.94 -22.85
CA ALA A 611 -18.44 23.10 -23.34
C ALA A 611 -19.74 23.24 -22.51
N VAL A 612 -19.64 23.24 -21.18
CA VAL A 612 -20.82 23.30 -20.29
C VAL A 612 -21.44 24.70 -20.19
N ASN A 613 -20.67 25.76 -20.46
CA ASN A 613 -21.18 27.14 -20.49
C ASN A 613 -21.67 27.58 -21.88
N ARG A 614 -21.74 26.69 -22.87
CA ARG A 614 -22.25 26.99 -24.20
C ARG A 614 -23.79 26.90 -24.19
N PRO A 615 -24.55 27.96 -24.52
CA PRO A 615 -25.99 27.82 -24.67
C PRO A 615 -26.30 26.84 -25.83
N PRO A 616 -27.25 25.90 -25.68
CA PRO A 616 -27.65 25.01 -26.78
C PRO A 616 -28.25 25.82 -27.94
N GLU A 617 -27.92 25.49 -29.18
CA GLU A 617 -28.43 26.16 -30.38
C GLU A 617 -29.93 25.91 -30.65
N THR A 618 -30.60 25.01 -29.93
CA THR A 618 -31.93 24.53 -30.33
C THR A 618 -33.01 24.48 -29.26
N GLU A 619 -32.76 24.81 -27.99
CA GLU A 619 -33.83 24.90 -26.98
C GLU A 619 -33.32 25.67 -25.75
N GLN A 620 -34.12 26.64 -25.28
CA GLN A 620 -33.83 27.42 -24.07
C GLN A 620 -33.87 26.51 -22.84
N ARG A 621 -32.74 25.92 -22.48
CA ARG A 621 -32.51 25.48 -21.11
C ARG A 621 -32.24 26.72 -20.27
N ASP A 622 -33.12 26.98 -19.31
CA ASP A 622 -32.87 28.00 -18.28
C ASP A 622 -31.85 27.48 -17.25
N CYS A 623 -30.60 27.34 -17.68
CA CYS A 623 -29.47 27.04 -16.79
C CYS A 623 -29.14 28.18 -15.83
N SER A 624 -29.88 29.30 -15.88
CA SER A 624 -29.69 30.42 -14.94
C SER A 624 -30.15 30.08 -13.51
N GLN A 625 -30.91 28.99 -13.31
CA GLN A 625 -31.27 28.49 -11.97
C GLN A 625 -30.19 27.61 -11.31
N TYR A 626 -29.35 26.91 -12.09
CA TYR A 626 -28.24 26.09 -11.57
C TYR A 626 -27.07 26.16 -12.57
N GLY A 627 -26.27 27.22 -12.49
CA GLY A 627 -25.06 27.34 -13.29
C GLY A 627 -24.08 26.23 -12.93
N PHE A 628 -23.69 25.41 -13.91
CA PHE A 628 -22.74 24.33 -13.70
C PHE A 628 -21.45 24.90 -13.08
N VAL A 629 -21.11 24.49 -11.85
CA VAL A 629 -19.90 24.99 -11.19
C VAL A 629 -18.69 24.10 -11.49
N CYS A 630 -17.63 24.69 -12.03
CA CYS A 630 -16.37 23.98 -12.26
C CYS A 630 -15.31 24.47 -11.27
N LEU A 631 -15.06 23.69 -10.22
CA LEU A 631 -14.18 24.06 -9.12
C LEU A 631 -12.80 23.39 -9.23
N GLY A 632 -11.74 24.17 -9.01
CA GLY A 632 -10.40 23.65 -8.76
C GLY A 632 -10.31 22.92 -7.43
N GLY A 633 -9.38 21.98 -7.31
CA GLY A 633 -9.22 21.15 -6.12
C GLY A 633 -8.27 21.68 -5.04
N SER A 634 -7.63 22.83 -5.25
CA SER A 634 -6.66 23.44 -4.32
C SER A 634 -6.54 24.96 -4.56
N ALA A 635 -6.08 25.69 -3.55
CA ALA A 635 -5.83 27.12 -3.65
C ALA A 635 -4.56 27.46 -4.45
N ASP A 636 -3.65 26.50 -4.60
CA ASP A 636 -2.33 26.64 -5.25
C ASP A 636 -2.43 27.13 -6.70
N PHE A 637 -3.50 26.74 -7.39
CA PHE A 637 -3.74 27.09 -8.79
C PHE A 637 -5.09 27.81 -9.00
N LEU A 638 -5.58 28.53 -7.99
CA LEU A 638 -6.86 29.23 -8.04
C LEU A 638 -6.94 30.25 -9.20
N ILE A 639 -5.92 31.09 -9.38
CA ILE A 639 -5.91 32.05 -10.49
C ILE A 639 -6.04 31.35 -11.85
N GLN A 640 -5.37 30.22 -12.03
CA GLN A 640 -5.37 29.46 -13.28
C GLN A 640 -6.76 28.86 -13.54
N VAL A 641 -7.47 28.43 -12.49
CA VAL A 641 -8.87 28.01 -12.58
C VAL A 641 -9.75 29.16 -13.07
N LEU A 642 -9.62 30.33 -12.44
CA LEU A 642 -10.44 31.50 -12.77
C LEU A 642 -10.12 32.05 -14.17
N ALA A 643 -8.85 32.05 -14.56
CA ALA A 643 -8.41 32.41 -15.91
C ALA A 643 -9.00 31.48 -16.98
N GLY A 644 -9.22 30.20 -16.63
CA GLY A 644 -9.90 29.21 -17.46
C GLY A 644 -11.42 29.33 -17.52
N GLY A 645 -12.01 30.30 -16.79
CA GLY A 645 -13.45 30.47 -16.64
C GLY A 645 -14.09 29.53 -15.62
N GLY A 646 -13.29 28.84 -14.81
CA GLY A 646 -13.79 28.05 -13.68
C GLY A 646 -14.41 28.93 -12.59
N SER A 647 -15.26 28.32 -11.77
CA SER A 647 -16.11 29.03 -10.80
C SER A 647 -15.40 29.34 -9.47
N GLY A 648 -14.20 28.82 -9.25
CA GLY A 648 -13.47 28.99 -7.99
C GLY A 648 -12.76 27.71 -7.57
N ALA A 649 -12.56 27.50 -6.26
CA ALA A 649 -11.83 26.34 -5.79
C ALA A 649 -12.33 25.80 -4.45
N VAL A 650 -12.08 24.51 -4.26
CA VAL A 650 -12.20 23.78 -3.00
C VAL A 650 -10.84 23.80 -2.32
N CYS A 651 -10.67 24.63 -1.29
CA CYS A 651 -9.37 24.98 -0.73
C CYS A 651 -9.15 24.34 0.64
N GLY A 652 -8.29 23.31 0.72
CA GLY A 652 -7.91 22.71 2.02
C GLY A 652 -7.27 23.73 2.96
N LEU A 653 -6.43 24.61 2.40
CA LEU A 653 -5.80 25.74 3.09
C LEU A 653 -6.80 26.67 3.80
N ALA A 654 -8.03 26.80 3.28
CA ALA A 654 -9.04 27.68 3.84
C ALA A 654 -9.48 27.27 5.25
N ASN A 655 -9.24 26.03 5.69
CA ASN A 655 -9.44 25.66 7.10
C ASN A 655 -8.57 26.53 8.05
N ILE A 656 -7.39 26.96 7.60
CA ILE A 656 -6.41 27.68 8.43
C ILE A 656 -6.41 29.17 8.08
N THR A 657 -6.40 29.53 6.80
CA THR A 657 -6.36 30.93 6.33
C THR A 657 -7.46 31.21 5.30
N PRO A 658 -8.75 31.19 5.72
CA PRO A 658 -9.88 31.39 4.82
C PRO A 658 -9.89 32.77 4.18
N LYS A 659 -9.59 33.84 4.91
CA LYS A 659 -9.67 35.21 4.38
C LYS A 659 -8.67 35.44 3.26
N ALA A 660 -7.46 34.88 3.37
CA ALA A 660 -6.46 34.95 2.30
C ALA A 660 -6.97 34.28 1.00
N CYS A 661 -7.67 33.14 1.11
CA CYS A 661 -8.24 32.44 -0.04
C CYS A 661 -9.39 33.25 -0.67
N VAL A 662 -10.31 33.77 0.15
CA VAL A 662 -11.43 34.60 -0.31
C VAL A 662 -10.91 35.89 -0.95
N LYS A 663 -9.95 36.56 -0.31
CA LYS A 663 -9.33 37.78 -0.84
C LYS A 663 -8.68 37.55 -2.20
N LEU A 664 -8.02 36.41 -2.39
CA LEU A 664 -7.41 36.06 -3.67
C LEU A 664 -8.45 35.92 -4.78
N PHE A 665 -9.56 35.23 -4.50
CA PHE A 665 -10.71 35.14 -5.41
C PHE A 665 -11.28 36.53 -5.73
N ASP A 666 -11.48 37.38 -4.72
CA ASP A 666 -12.02 38.73 -4.88
C ASP A 666 -11.11 39.62 -5.71
N LEU A 667 -9.79 39.57 -5.49
CA LEU A 667 -8.83 40.37 -6.25
C LEU A 667 -8.88 40.00 -7.74
N TRP A 668 -8.93 38.72 -8.06
CA TRP A 668 -9.01 38.27 -9.45
C TRP A 668 -10.33 38.68 -10.11
N THR A 669 -11.47 38.42 -9.45
CA THR A 669 -12.79 38.73 -9.99
C THR A 669 -13.06 40.23 -10.14
N ASN A 670 -12.41 41.07 -9.33
CA ASN A 670 -12.45 42.53 -9.46
C ASN A 670 -11.37 43.09 -10.41
N GLY A 671 -10.69 42.25 -11.19
CA GLY A 671 -9.71 42.69 -12.20
C GLY A 671 -8.37 43.19 -11.65
N LYS A 672 -8.09 42.98 -10.35
CA LYS A 672 -6.83 43.38 -9.70
C LYS A 672 -5.75 42.31 -9.87
N PHE A 673 -5.44 41.99 -11.12
CA PHE A 673 -4.61 40.82 -11.48
C PHE A 673 -3.20 40.84 -10.88
N GLN A 674 -2.58 42.02 -10.76
CA GLN A 674 -1.25 42.13 -10.17
C GLN A 674 -1.26 41.82 -8.66
N GLU A 675 -2.21 42.41 -7.92
CA GLU A 675 -2.38 42.13 -6.49
C GLU A 675 -2.76 40.66 -6.26
N ALA A 676 -3.65 40.12 -7.09
CA ALA A 676 -4.03 38.71 -7.07
C ALA A 676 -2.80 37.81 -7.28
N SER A 677 -1.97 38.10 -8.28
CA SER A 677 -0.76 37.32 -8.57
C SER A 677 0.24 37.33 -7.41
N SER A 678 0.41 38.49 -6.76
CA SER A 678 1.26 38.58 -5.56
C SER A 678 0.72 37.75 -4.40
N LEU A 679 -0.59 37.80 -4.14
CA LEU A 679 -1.21 37.00 -3.08
C LEU A 679 -1.22 35.49 -3.42
N GLN A 680 -1.44 35.13 -4.68
CA GLN A 680 -1.38 33.74 -5.17
C GLN A 680 -0.05 33.09 -4.83
N ALA A 681 1.07 33.81 -4.93
CA ALA A 681 2.38 33.25 -4.60
C ALA A 681 2.49 32.86 -3.10
N ALA A 682 1.94 33.67 -2.20
CA ALA A 682 1.92 33.36 -0.76
C ALA A 682 0.94 32.21 -0.46
N VAL A 683 -0.25 32.26 -1.06
CA VAL A 683 -1.27 31.20 -0.95
C VAL A 683 -0.74 29.86 -1.46
N ALA A 684 -0.05 29.84 -2.61
CA ALA A 684 0.59 28.66 -3.19
C ALA A 684 1.61 28.02 -2.25
N ARG A 685 2.52 28.83 -1.67
CA ARG A 685 3.47 28.35 -0.67
C ARG A 685 2.78 27.71 0.53
N GLY A 686 1.71 28.35 1.04
CA GLY A 686 0.92 27.81 2.14
C GLY A 686 0.16 26.53 1.80
N ASP A 687 -0.51 26.50 0.64
CA ASP A 687 -1.29 25.34 0.18
C ASP A 687 -0.38 24.13 -0.03
N TRP A 688 0.83 24.34 -0.56
CA TRP A 688 1.84 23.30 -0.69
C TRP A 688 2.30 22.73 0.66
N LEU A 689 2.46 23.57 1.68
CA LEU A 689 2.83 23.12 3.03
C LEU A 689 1.74 22.24 3.66
N VAL A 690 0.47 22.63 3.54
CA VAL A 690 -0.65 21.83 4.09
C VAL A 690 -0.92 20.59 3.25
N THR A 691 -0.67 20.63 1.95
CA THR A 691 -0.73 19.45 1.07
C THR A 691 0.33 18.42 1.46
N LYS A 692 1.57 18.86 1.71
CA LYS A 692 2.67 17.96 2.16
C LYS A 692 2.45 17.39 3.55
N SER A 693 2.00 18.22 4.49
CA SER A 693 1.81 17.81 5.88
C SER A 693 0.46 17.11 6.13
N GLY A 694 -0.45 17.19 5.17
CA GLY A 694 -1.73 16.50 5.18
C GLY A 694 -2.65 16.92 6.34
N ILE A 695 -3.56 16.02 6.69
CA ILE A 695 -4.57 16.21 7.73
C ILE A 695 -3.92 16.50 9.09
N VAL A 696 -2.85 15.78 9.41
CA VAL A 696 -2.12 15.91 10.68
C VAL A 696 -1.49 17.30 10.81
N GLY A 697 -0.84 17.79 9.76
CA GLY A 697 -0.29 19.14 9.73
C GLY A 697 -1.35 20.22 9.86
N MET A 698 -2.47 20.08 9.13
CA MET A 698 -3.57 21.05 9.21
C MET A 698 -4.16 21.13 10.62
N LYS A 699 -4.39 19.99 11.28
CA LYS A 699 -4.86 19.96 12.67
C LYS A 699 -3.86 20.55 13.65
N SER A 700 -2.56 20.29 13.47
CA SER A 700 -1.51 20.88 14.32
C SER A 700 -1.43 22.41 14.16
N LEU A 701 -1.55 22.92 12.93
CA LEU A 701 -1.59 24.35 12.65
C LEU A 701 -2.82 25.02 13.27
N LEU A 702 -3.99 24.40 13.13
CA LEU A 702 -5.20 24.85 13.81
C LEU A 702 -5.02 24.90 15.33
N GLN A 703 -4.49 23.82 15.90
CA GLN A 703 -4.28 23.70 17.35
C GLN A 703 -3.36 24.80 17.87
N HIS A 704 -2.31 25.12 17.12
CA HIS A 704 -1.34 26.13 17.51
C HIS A 704 -1.88 27.56 17.37
N PHE A 705 -2.41 27.92 16.21
CA PHE A 705 -2.78 29.30 15.90
C PHE A 705 -4.19 29.69 16.39
N PHE A 706 -5.08 28.73 16.60
CA PHE A 706 -6.49 28.99 16.94
C PHE A 706 -6.97 28.23 18.20
N GLY A 707 -6.10 27.43 18.82
CA GLY A 707 -6.37 26.76 20.10
C GLY A 707 -7.28 25.53 20.00
N TYR A 708 -7.62 25.07 18.80
CA TYR A 708 -8.40 23.84 18.56
C TYR A 708 -7.91 23.16 17.29
N GLY A 709 -8.08 21.86 17.16
CA GLY A 709 -7.65 21.09 15.98
C GLY A 709 -7.38 19.64 16.34
N GLY A 710 -6.76 19.45 17.51
CA GLY A 710 -6.54 18.14 18.10
C GLY A 710 -5.68 17.23 17.22
N PHE A 711 -6.00 15.94 17.27
CA PHE A 711 -5.29 14.91 16.50
C PHE A 711 -6.18 14.32 15.42
N ALA A 712 -5.56 13.81 14.36
CA ALA A 712 -6.23 12.94 13.41
C ALA A 712 -6.56 11.60 14.08
N ARG A 713 -7.61 10.91 13.60
CA ARG A 713 -7.94 9.57 14.11
C ARG A 713 -6.89 8.59 13.59
N LYS A 714 -6.47 7.64 14.44
CA LYS A 714 -5.56 6.58 14.03
C LYS A 714 -6.17 5.80 12.85
N PRO A 715 -5.35 5.31 11.90
CA PRO A 715 -3.90 5.13 11.98
C PRO A 715 -3.04 6.33 11.54
N LEU A 716 -3.62 7.51 11.32
CA LEU A 716 -2.81 8.68 10.97
C LEU A 716 -1.81 9.02 12.10
N PRO A 717 -0.54 9.31 11.76
CA PRO A 717 0.50 9.56 12.75
C PRO A 717 0.28 10.90 13.45
N ARG A 718 1.02 11.13 14.53
CA ARG A 718 1.19 12.46 15.12
C ARG A 718 2.50 13.06 14.62
N LEU A 719 2.53 14.37 14.44
CA LEU A 719 3.79 15.07 14.19
C LEU A 719 4.68 14.99 15.44
N SER A 720 5.98 14.82 15.23
CA SER A 720 6.98 15.06 16.25
C SER A 720 7.03 16.54 16.61
N LYS A 721 7.52 16.86 17.82
CA LYS A 721 7.68 18.26 18.25
C LYS A 721 8.51 19.09 17.26
N GLN A 722 9.54 18.49 16.65
CA GLN A 722 10.38 19.17 15.68
C GLN A 722 9.63 19.48 14.39
N GLU A 723 8.83 18.53 13.88
CA GLU A 723 8.00 18.75 12.69
C GLU A 723 6.95 19.84 12.94
N GLU A 724 6.36 19.89 14.15
CA GLU A 724 5.43 20.96 14.52
C GLU A 724 6.09 22.34 14.49
N ILE A 725 7.28 22.48 15.07
CA ILE A 725 8.04 23.75 15.08
C ILE A 725 8.32 24.21 13.65
N VAL A 726 8.89 23.33 12.84
CA VAL A 726 9.25 23.65 11.44
C VAL A 726 8.01 24.02 10.62
N LEU A 727 6.90 23.30 10.81
CA LEU A 727 5.66 23.58 10.10
C LEU A 727 5.10 24.96 10.48
N ARG A 728 5.09 25.31 11.78
CA ARG A 728 4.61 26.61 12.28
C ARG A 728 5.43 27.77 11.72
N GLU A 729 6.76 27.66 11.79
CA GLU A 729 7.67 28.70 11.29
C GLU A 729 7.46 28.96 9.80
N LYS A 730 7.37 27.91 8.99
CA LYS A 730 7.13 28.02 7.55
C LYS A 730 5.77 28.61 7.20
N PHE A 731 4.77 28.38 8.05
CA PHE A 731 3.40 28.83 7.81
C PHE A 731 3.12 30.24 8.35
N GLN A 732 4.06 30.83 9.10
CA GLN A 732 3.90 32.14 9.75
C GLN A 732 3.61 33.28 8.78
N GLU A 733 4.21 33.26 7.57
CA GLU A 733 3.95 34.27 6.53
C GLU A 733 2.45 34.42 6.26
N LEU A 734 1.77 33.29 6.05
CA LEU A 734 0.38 33.29 5.65
C LEU A 734 -0.55 33.65 6.82
N ILE A 735 -0.20 33.25 8.05
CA ILE A 735 -0.91 33.70 9.26
C ILE A 735 -0.81 35.22 9.44
N ASN A 736 0.35 35.81 9.14
CA ASN A 736 0.52 37.26 9.18
C ASN A 736 -0.28 37.99 8.08
N ILE A 737 -0.50 37.35 6.93
CA ILE A 737 -1.41 37.87 5.89
C ILE A 737 -2.85 37.76 6.38
N GLU A 738 -3.27 36.58 6.82
CA GLU A 738 -4.62 36.29 7.32
C GLU A 738 -5.07 37.27 8.41
N SER A 739 -4.19 37.57 9.37
CA SER A 739 -4.52 38.47 10.50
C SER A 739 -4.68 39.94 10.10
N ARG A 740 -4.11 40.36 8.96
CA ARG A 740 -4.25 41.71 8.43
C ARG A 740 -5.49 41.89 7.57
N LEU A 741 -6.13 40.80 7.16
CA LEU A 741 -7.35 40.82 6.37
C LEU A 741 -8.55 40.96 7.31
N GLN A 742 -9.36 41.99 7.06
CA GLN A 742 -10.57 42.29 7.83
C GLN A 742 -11.63 41.22 7.59
#